data_AF-A0A9D4GJ60-F1
#
_entry.id   AF-A0A9D4GJ60-F1
#
_cell.length_a   1.000
_cell.length_b   1.000
_cell.length_c   1.000
_cell.angle_alpha   90.00
_cell.angle_beta   90.00
_cell.angle_gamma   90.00
#
_symmetry.space_group_name_H-M   'P 1'
#
loop_
_entity.id
_entity.type
_entity.pdbx_description
1 polymer ?
#
loop_
_entity_poly.entity_id
_entity_poly.type
_entity_poly.pdbx_seq_one_letter_code
_entity_poly.pdbx_strand_id
1 'polypeptide(L)'
;MCVKISIWIWLYYTVATSSSADPCTDTSTQKLGSIRQRLVGYQLAADEDAICDIYIQVGWYFTDTFVLASTNQRCGTLRNWYRRDNDSLPKNINEQRNIVLCRNGPSNVCDKLSSANVIKCAEDKYVFYLIPVSSCIEAYCLERNSNGSPPGGTTPDISELKLSINVNVARPNGENELQFYCDFTPRANTNYYYKVVWALSHGSSWVHQLHQSEPVQYLSQGNFSQNTMMTERHLKAPTYFGLGVTIACSITASIDPATPESAPVISPERFCGIRALNRSSHVAIHNDKGAEIYYELTIPFGCEQGFESDSFCYLDVILFIPQSTTNCNKPDAIQRNSETNSCGLRFYRSDIGKPKKLFVQAKFPHPNAYLSQQMILTLTTVNNLAHPFFNGYAVDKVQVTVSTDQAVINNKGCYAVCDPHMMSFDGLGYEHHLTGTFDMYIHQNNNQKIQIMTQPCFNNGQTPHCVCGVAVQAGSDVVVISTCARVLDIRFIQCGDGILREKVNEVSKTKYRVTLPSGSYVDISLVYEGFLMNVHVTPSVADFNKTSGLCGSFDGNINNDRLKRPGSTDNDPNRSWMVQAKDNLFNENVVLSHWEDQYRFCTCDSKSVKPTYTATCDVETKKICDVKPVFKDRCVDKKRRKRRSGNGKYKPTDEGDFHQTVKLAFVSKYRDHFNQRQHRSIKQYTEETARQDCMQLLNTTAFQKCSNVPGLDFTATINDCILDAQITGTMEWTLSHLETIKSICIQQIDTQKLPPKEDLVGITVTINGSSFSNLSDENASLPLTVFTDEIFEEIQSVSCPHECSGFGICVNGSCICEKDHIGEDCSLDSTRPPEMIGIPDEGFCDLKERACKKTSVFGDNLIFENQVKCNIEPFEINVRNDILSEEKYQVTGVPQTFMEVSCPLEPSKKRSIDGGADINDIIARAYNISLSNDGLNFSEEDTFLVYDSACVTCSKTSGAIRCLKQSGLCMTDGECYGPGDTLGCYTCAVSGAGSAVWQPGPDCSKPSNDRPNSGGEQITAEYTVLLAFLAVAFGL
;
A
#
# COMPACT_ATOMS: atom_id res chain seq x y z
N MET A 1 -29.26 1.37 58.49
CA MET A 1 -28.91 2.80 58.58
C MET A 1 -27.72 3.14 57.66
N CYS A 2 -27.70 2.63 56.42
CA CYS A 2 -26.73 2.97 55.36
C CYS A 2 -27.40 3.19 53.99
N VAL A 3 -28.74 3.30 53.94
CA VAL A 3 -29.50 3.52 52.68
C VAL A 3 -30.16 4.92 52.67
N LYS A 4 -29.96 5.72 53.71
CA LYS A 4 -30.45 7.11 53.81
C LYS A 4 -29.41 8.18 53.47
N ILE A 5 -28.20 7.81 53.04
CA ILE A 5 -27.16 8.75 52.58
C ILE A 5 -27.02 8.76 51.04
N SER A 6 -27.47 7.74 50.33
CA SER A 6 -27.36 7.68 48.87
C SER A 6 -28.51 8.34 48.10
N ILE A 7 -29.64 8.61 48.77
CA ILE A 7 -30.80 9.29 48.14
C ILE A 7 -30.65 10.83 48.16
N TRP A 8 -29.76 11.36 49.02
CA TRP A 8 -29.35 12.78 48.98
C TRP A 8 -28.25 13.07 47.95
N ILE A 9 -27.59 12.06 47.39
CA ILE A 9 -26.55 12.23 46.35
C ILE A 9 -27.15 12.09 44.95
N TRP A 10 -28.22 11.32 44.77
CA TRP A 10 -28.87 11.14 43.46
C TRP A 10 -29.93 12.20 43.12
N LEU A 11 -30.57 12.83 44.12
CA LEU A 11 -31.41 14.01 43.88
C LEU A 11 -30.61 15.31 43.69
N TYR A 12 -29.28 15.25 43.79
CA TYR A 12 -28.38 16.32 43.32
C TYR A 12 -27.90 16.11 41.87
N TYR A 13 -28.17 14.96 41.24
CA TYR A 13 -27.67 14.64 39.90
C TYR A 13 -28.71 14.60 38.78
N THR A 14 -30.01 14.80 39.07
CA THR A 14 -31.05 14.91 38.03
C THR A 14 -31.99 16.10 38.20
N VAL A 15 -31.45 17.21 38.71
CA VAL A 15 -31.84 18.56 38.26
C VAL A 15 -30.57 19.24 37.77
N ALA A 16 -29.97 18.68 36.72
CA ALA A 16 -29.38 19.51 35.70
C ALA A 16 -30.46 19.64 34.63
N THR A 17 -31.33 20.65 34.80
CA THR A 17 -31.83 21.36 33.64
C THR A 17 -30.69 21.45 32.63
N SER A 18 -30.90 21.14 31.37
CA SER A 18 -29.97 21.56 30.32
C SER A 18 -29.99 23.09 30.30
N SER A 19 -29.30 23.70 31.26
CA SER A 19 -28.63 24.96 31.02
C SER A 19 -27.73 24.63 29.84
N SER A 20 -28.02 25.22 28.68
CA SER A 20 -26.98 25.42 27.68
C SER A 20 -25.76 25.89 28.47
N ALA A 21 -24.73 25.05 28.57
CA ALA A 21 -23.52 25.42 29.27
C ALA A 21 -23.11 26.77 28.69
N ASP A 22 -22.95 27.77 29.56
CA ASP A 22 -22.66 29.13 29.12
C ASP A 22 -21.33 29.06 28.35
N PRO A 23 -21.33 29.25 27.01
CA PRO A 23 -20.14 29.03 26.19
C PRO A 23 -19.03 30.05 26.51
N CYS A 24 -19.35 31.09 27.30
CA CYS A 24 -18.39 32.03 27.85
C CYS A 24 -17.53 31.46 28.99
N THR A 25 -18.07 30.48 29.73
CA THR A 25 -17.49 29.89 30.94
C THR A 25 -17.30 28.37 30.87
N ASP A 26 -17.81 27.71 29.82
CA ASP A 26 -17.68 26.28 29.58
C ASP A 26 -16.25 25.86 29.18
N THR A 27 -15.76 24.78 29.80
CA THR A 27 -14.51 24.10 29.47
C THR A 27 -14.55 23.33 28.14
N SER A 28 -15.74 23.09 27.58
CA SER A 28 -15.92 22.42 26.29
C SER A 28 -15.74 23.34 25.07
N THR A 29 -15.67 24.66 25.28
CA THR A 29 -15.40 25.65 24.22
C THR A 29 -13.98 25.49 23.69
N GLN A 30 -13.83 25.20 22.40
CA GLN A 30 -12.55 24.90 21.76
C GLN A 30 -11.84 26.18 21.29
N LYS A 31 -10.51 26.18 21.30
CA LYS A 31 -9.73 27.28 20.68
C LYS A 31 -9.58 27.01 19.19
N LEU A 32 -9.91 27.98 18.34
CA LEU A 32 -9.76 27.82 16.88
C LEU A 32 -8.26 27.89 16.49
N GLY A 33 -7.74 26.88 15.78
CA GLY A 33 -6.33 26.78 15.37
C GLY A 33 -5.97 27.61 14.12
N SER A 34 -4.72 27.56 13.65
CA SER A 34 -4.26 28.18 12.38
C SER A 34 -4.52 29.69 12.24
N ILE A 35 -4.53 30.43 13.35
CA ILE A 35 -5.00 31.83 13.42
C ILE A 35 -4.37 32.78 12.39
N ARG A 36 -3.04 32.77 12.22
CA ARG A 36 -2.31 33.59 11.23
C ARG A 36 -2.72 33.32 9.79
N GLN A 37 -2.82 32.05 9.41
CA GLN A 37 -3.23 31.69 8.05
C GLN A 37 -4.69 32.14 7.84
N ARG A 38 -5.55 32.14 8.88
CA ARG A 38 -6.94 32.60 8.77
C ARG A 38 -7.07 34.12 8.62
N LEU A 39 -6.02 34.91 8.83
CA LEU A 39 -6.12 36.37 8.78
C LEU A 39 -6.40 36.88 7.37
N VAL A 40 -7.37 37.79 7.25
CA VAL A 40 -7.59 38.55 6.02
C VAL A 40 -6.30 39.25 5.59
N GLY A 41 -5.95 39.08 4.31
CA GLY A 41 -4.69 39.53 3.73
C GLY A 41 -3.57 38.50 3.73
N TYR A 42 -3.75 37.32 4.35
CA TYR A 42 -2.79 36.22 4.26
C TYR A 42 -2.71 35.69 2.82
N GLN A 43 -1.50 35.60 2.28
CA GLN A 43 -1.25 35.06 0.94
C GLN A 43 -0.66 33.66 1.08
N LEU A 44 -1.35 32.67 0.52
CA LEU A 44 -0.88 31.30 0.44
C LEU A 44 0.37 31.24 -0.45
N ALA A 45 1.46 30.68 0.05
CA ALA A 45 2.66 30.41 -0.75
C ALA A 45 2.39 29.25 -1.73
N ALA A 46 3.24 29.09 -2.75
CA ALA A 46 3.06 28.07 -3.79
C ALA A 46 3.21 26.63 -3.27
N ASP A 47 3.82 26.47 -2.10
CA ASP A 47 4.18 25.23 -1.41
C ASP A 47 3.49 25.09 -0.03
N GLU A 48 2.57 25.99 0.32
CA GLU A 48 1.84 25.98 1.60
C GLU A 48 0.39 25.49 1.40
N ASP A 49 -0.03 24.51 2.19
CA ASP A 49 -1.39 23.96 2.14
C ASP A 49 -2.43 24.98 2.62
N ALA A 50 -3.56 25.05 1.90
CA ALA A 50 -4.71 25.85 2.31
C ALA A 50 -5.29 25.32 3.63
N ILE A 51 -5.64 26.24 4.54
CA ILE A 51 -6.41 25.92 5.73
C ILE A 51 -7.71 25.26 5.29
N CYS A 52 -7.95 24.12 5.93
CA CYS A 52 -9.05 23.26 5.63
C CYS A 52 -9.96 23.13 6.87
N ASP A 53 -11.12 23.80 6.84
CA ASP A 53 -12.08 23.80 7.96
C ASP A 53 -13.07 22.65 7.95
N ILE A 54 -12.85 21.68 7.10
CA ILE A 54 -13.78 20.56 6.94
C ILE A 54 -13.73 19.62 8.14
N TYR A 55 -12.62 19.67 8.86
CA TYR A 55 -12.32 18.81 10.00
C TYR A 55 -12.59 19.52 11.34
N ILE A 56 -13.05 20.79 11.32
CA ILE A 56 -13.49 21.43 12.57
C ILE A 56 -14.73 20.71 13.06
N GLN A 57 -14.76 20.33 14.32
CA GLN A 57 -15.95 19.70 14.91
C GLN A 57 -17.07 20.74 15.03
N VAL A 58 -18.32 20.32 14.92
CA VAL A 58 -19.45 21.22 15.22
C VAL A 58 -19.37 21.61 16.70
N GLY A 59 -19.35 22.92 17.00
CA GLY A 59 -19.25 23.36 18.39
C GLY A 59 -18.94 24.84 18.57
N TRP A 60 -18.77 25.22 19.83
CA TRP A 60 -18.39 26.58 20.22
C TRP A 60 -16.87 26.75 20.16
N TYR A 61 -16.44 27.75 19.42
CA TYR A 61 -15.05 28.13 19.24
C TYR A 61 -14.79 29.55 19.72
N PHE A 62 -13.67 29.76 20.40
CA PHE A 62 -13.20 31.10 20.71
C PHE A 62 -11.85 31.39 20.06
N THR A 63 -11.62 32.69 19.88
CA THR A 63 -10.39 33.28 19.38
C THR A 63 -10.02 34.41 20.33
N ASP A 64 -8.73 34.59 20.64
CA ASP A 64 -8.32 35.53 21.70
C ASP A 64 -8.58 36.99 21.32
N THR A 65 -7.94 37.49 20.26
CA THR A 65 -8.04 38.90 19.81
C THR A 65 -8.63 39.06 18.40
N PHE A 66 -9.20 37.99 17.86
CA PHE A 66 -9.67 37.89 16.49
C PHE A 66 -11.16 37.59 16.44
N VAL A 67 -11.80 37.97 15.35
CA VAL A 67 -13.23 37.76 15.10
C VAL A 67 -13.42 37.31 13.66
N LEU A 68 -14.57 36.72 13.31
CA LEU A 68 -14.88 36.41 11.91
C LEU A 68 -14.82 37.68 11.06
N ALA A 69 -14.07 37.58 9.96
CA ALA A 69 -13.78 38.68 9.05
C ALA A 69 -15.05 39.33 8.51
N SER A 70 -15.07 40.65 8.35
CA SER A 70 -16.15 41.39 7.69
C SER A 70 -15.87 41.69 6.22
N THR A 71 -14.71 41.27 5.71
CA THR A 71 -14.31 41.53 4.33
C THR A 71 -14.09 40.23 3.56
N ASN A 72 -14.25 40.29 2.25
CA ASN A 72 -14.01 39.17 1.33
C ASN A 72 -12.52 39.03 0.93
N GLN A 73 -11.60 39.71 1.63
CA GLN A 73 -10.16 39.66 1.32
C GLN A 73 -9.59 38.28 1.61
N ARG A 74 -8.77 37.75 0.69
CA ARG A 74 -8.15 36.41 0.77
C ARG A 74 -7.47 36.18 2.13
N CYS A 75 -7.71 35.01 2.72
CA CYS A 75 -6.88 34.48 3.79
C CYS A 75 -6.19 33.19 3.29
N GLY A 76 -5.57 32.41 4.16
CA GLY A 76 -4.85 31.17 3.86
C GLY A 76 -5.75 30.01 3.44
N THR A 77 -6.76 30.29 2.64
CA THR A 77 -7.67 29.35 1.99
C THR A 77 -8.07 29.94 0.64
N LEU A 78 -8.52 29.13 -0.32
CA LEU A 78 -8.88 29.64 -1.65
C LEU A 78 -10.31 30.22 -1.68
N ARG A 79 -11.17 29.81 -0.75
CA ARG A 79 -12.56 30.25 -0.59
C ARG A 79 -12.87 30.61 0.87
N ASN A 80 -12.95 31.89 1.11
CA ASN A 80 -13.17 32.49 2.40
C ASN A 80 -14.63 32.44 2.80
N TRP A 81 -14.91 31.94 4.00
CA TRP A 81 -16.12 32.22 4.74
C TRP A 81 -15.92 33.46 5.62
N TYR A 82 -16.70 34.50 5.39
CA TYR A 82 -16.63 35.79 6.08
C TYR A 82 -18.04 36.30 6.42
N ARG A 83 -18.15 37.17 7.42
CA ARG A 83 -19.41 37.82 7.82
C ARG A 83 -19.87 38.79 6.72
N ARG A 84 -21.14 38.67 6.33
CA ARG A 84 -21.72 39.48 5.26
C ARG A 84 -21.80 40.95 5.63
N ASP A 85 -21.64 41.84 4.65
CA ASP A 85 -21.80 43.28 4.82
C ASP A 85 -23.16 43.60 5.47
N ASN A 86 -23.14 44.40 6.56
CA ASN A 86 -24.25 44.80 7.44
C ASN A 86 -24.58 43.89 8.64
N ASP A 87 -24.04 42.69 8.76
CA ASP A 87 -24.18 41.90 9.99
C ASP A 87 -23.15 42.34 11.02
N SER A 88 -23.60 42.90 12.15
CA SER A 88 -22.71 43.39 13.22
C SER A 88 -22.57 42.38 14.36
N LEU A 89 -21.37 42.26 14.91
CA LEU A 89 -21.12 41.47 16.13
C LEU A 89 -21.91 42.03 17.33
N PRO A 90 -22.22 41.20 18.34
CA PRO A 90 -22.90 41.66 19.55
C PRO A 90 -22.10 42.76 20.26
N LYS A 91 -22.77 43.79 20.79
CA LYS A 91 -22.09 44.95 21.40
C LYS A 91 -21.96 44.78 22.92
N ASN A 92 -22.98 44.22 23.55
CA ASN A 92 -23.06 44.06 25.01
C ASN A 92 -22.54 42.68 25.43
N ILE A 93 -21.94 42.60 26.63
CA ILE A 93 -21.51 41.31 27.20
C ILE A 93 -22.76 40.44 27.46
N ASN A 94 -22.64 39.15 27.17
CA ASN A 94 -23.69 38.12 27.16
C ASN A 94 -24.78 38.31 26.08
N GLU A 95 -24.61 39.25 25.14
CA GLU A 95 -25.48 39.36 23.98
C GLU A 95 -25.15 38.24 22.97
N GLN A 96 -26.12 37.37 22.71
CA GLN A 96 -26.06 36.36 21.65
C GLN A 96 -26.74 36.89 20.38
N ARG A 97 -26.11 36.67 19.23
CA ARG A 97 -26.66 37.03 17.92
C ARG A 97 -26.38 35.96 16.88
N ASN A 98 -27.33 35.70 16.00
CA ASN A 98 -27.11 34.92 14.79
C ASN A 98 -26.64 35.86 13.67
N ILE A 99 -25.49 35.58 13.06
CA ILE A 99 -24.90 36.37 11.97
C ILE A 99 -24.90 35.57 10.68
N VAL A 100 -25.04 36.24 9.54
CA VAL A 100 -24.94 35.60 8.22
C VAL A 100 -23.50 35.58 7.75
N LEU A 101 -23.06 34.41 7.32
CA LEU A 101 -21.76 34.20 6.70
C LEU A 101 -21.93 34.04 5.19
N CYS A 102 -20.94 34.51 4.45
CA CYS A 102 -20.85 34.48 3.01
C CYS A 102 -19.55 33.79 2.61
N ARG A 103 -19.65 32.92 1.60
CA ARG A 103 -18.50 32.34 0.90
C ARG A 103 -18.24 33.11 -0.38
N ASN A 104 -16.97 33.43 -0.66
CA ASN A 104 -16.58 34.00 -1.95
C ASN A 104 -16.54 32.92 -3.06
N GLY A 105 -17.04 33.28 -4.24
CA GLY A 105 -16.90 32.52 -5.48
C GLY A 105 -15.66 32.96 -6.30
N PRO A 106 -15.45 32.38 -7.50
CA PRO A 106 -14.27 32.59 -8.34
C PRO A 106 -13.97 34.06 -8.70
N SER A 107 -15.00 34.91 -8.72
CA SER A 107 -14.89 36.35 -9.01
C SER A 107 -14.81 37.22 -7.74
N ASN A 108 -14.53 36.63 -6.56
CA ASN A 108 -14.60 37.28 -5.23
C ASN A 108 -15.99 37.85 -4.86
N VAL A 109 -17.05 37.37 -5.49
CA VAL A 109 -18.45 37.73 -5.19
C VAL A 109 -19.07 36.66 -4.30
N CYS A 110 -19.99 37.04 -3.41
CA CYS A 110 -20.71 36.10 -2.55
C CYS A 110 -21.51 35.08 -3.38
N ASP A 111 -21.18 33.80 -3.29
CA ASP A 111 -21.84 32.74 -4.07
C ASP A 111 -22.63 31.74 -3.21
N LYS A 112 -22.35 31.69 -1.90
CA LYS A 112 -23.03 30.79 -0.95
C LYS A 112 -23.18 31.48 0.42
N LEU A 113 -24.31 31.22 1.08
CA LEU A 113 -24.65 31.79 2.39
C LEU A 113 -24.74 30.69 3.46
N SER A 114 -24.41 31.06 4.70
CA SER A 114 -24.56 30.24 5.90
C SER A 114 -24.87 31.14 7.10
N SER A 115 -25.06 30.57 8.28
CA SER A 115 -25.31 31.31 9.52
C SER A 115 -24.52 30.75 10.69
N ALA A 116 -24.03 31.62 11.57
CA ALA A 116 -23.33 31.23 12.80
C ALA A 116 -23.89 31.99 14.01
N ASN A 117 -23.98 31.33 15.16
CA ASN A 117 -24.31 32.00 16.42
C ASN A 117 -23.05 32.58 17.04
N VAL A 118 -23.13 33.79 17.58
CA VAL A 118 -22.02 34.51 18.21
C VAL A 118 -22.45 35.10 19.54
N ILE A 119 -21.62 34.93 20.56
CA ILE A 119 -21.83 35.50 21.90
C ILE A 119 -20.61 36.35 22.27
N LYS A 120 -20.85 37.54 22.82
CA LYS A 120 -19.78 38.37 23.41
C LYS A 120 -19.64 38.04 24.88
N CYS A 121 -18.52 37.42 25.25
CA CYS A 121 -18.30 36.88 26.59
C CYS A 121 -17.49 37.80 27.51
N ALA A 122 -16.69 38.71 26.94
CA ALA A 122 -15.97 39.76 27.65
C ALA A 122 -15.78 40.97 26.72
N GLU A 123 -15.06 42.01 27.16
CA GLU A 123 -14.79 43.19 26.32
C GLU A 123 -14.15 42.83 24.97
N ASP A 124 -13.18 41.91 24.99
CA ASP A 124 -12.45 41.46 23.79
C ASP A 124 -12.64 39.97 23.44
N LYS A 125 -13.51 39.24 24.16
CA LYS A 125 -13.73 37.79 23.94
C LYS A 125 -15.07 37.54 23.24
N TYR A 126 -15.01 36.94 22.05
CA TYR A 126 -16.17 36.45 21.31
C TYR A 126 -16.09 34.92 21.15
N VAL A 127 -17.24 34.26 21.16
CA VAL A 127 -17.37 32.82 20.97
C VAL A 127 -18.36 32.57 19.84
N PHE A 128 -17.97 31.72 18.88
CA PHE A 128 -18.66 31.45 17.63
C PHE A 128 -19.07 29.98 17.57
N TYR A 129 -20.32 29.70 17.22
CA TYR A 129 -20.76 28.34 16.93
C TYR A 129 -20.51 28.04 15.45
N LEU A 130 -19.48 27.23 15.18
CA LEU A 130 -19.01 26.91 13.83
C LEU A 130 -19.37 25.47 13.45
N ILE A 131 -19.47 25.22 12.15
CA ILE A 131 -19.75 23.92 11.55
C ILE A 131 -18.69 23.62 10.48
N PRO A 132 -18.41 22.35 10.17
CA PRO A 132 -17.55 21.97 9.05
C PRO A 132 -17.96 22.68 7.75
N VAL A 133 -16.97 23.16 7.00
CA VAL A 133 -17.18 23.71 5.64
C VAL A 133 -17.18 22.59 4.59
N SER A 134 -17.59 22.89 3.36
CA SER A 134 -17.87 21.85 2.35
C SER A 134 -16.65 21.33 1.56
N SER A 135 -15.48 21.97 1.66
CA SER A 135 -14.27 21.57 0.91
C SER A 135 -12.99 22.14 1.55
N CYS A 136 -11.81 21.50 1.37
CA CYS A 136 -10.53 21.93 1.97
C CYS A 136 -10.01 23.23 1.38
N ILE A 137 -10.57 23.64 0.25
CA ILE A 137 -10.31 24.96 -0.31
C ILE A 137 -11.14 26.06 0.37
N GLU A 138 -11.99 25.72 1.36
CA GLU A 138 -12.81 26.64 2.14
C GLU A 138 -12.32 26.76 3.60
N ALA A 139 -12.35 27.97 4.16
CA ALA A 139 -12.16 28.18 5.60
C ALA A 139 -12.77 29.50 6.10
N TYR A 140 -13.11 29.54 7.38
CA TYR A 140 -13.51 30.74 8.09
C TYR A 140 -12.30 31.68 8.24
N CYS A 141 -12.39 32.84 7.58
CA CYS A 141 -11.39 33.88 7.72
C CYS A 141 -11.67 34.70 8.97
N LEU A 142 -10.57 35.14 9.58
CA LEU A 142 -10.54 35.97 10.75
C LEU A 142 -10.01 37.36 10.38
N GLU A 143 -10.53 38.37 11.04
CA GLU A 143 -9.92 39.67 11.10
C GLU A 143 -9.71 40.04 12.55
N ARG A 144 -8.99 41.12 12.77
CA ARG A 144 -8.72 41.54 14.12
C ARG A 144 -9.86 42.36 14.70
N ASN A 145 -10.17 42.11 15.97
CA ASN A 145 -11.00 43.02 16.74
C ASN A 145 -10.27 44.37 16.85
N SER A 146 -10.93 45.47 16.45
CA SER A 146 -10.36 46.82 16.30
C SER A 146 -9.82 47.46 17.60
N ASN A 147 -9.91 46.76 18.73
CA ASN A 147 -9.33 47.14 20.02
C ASN A 147 -7.93 46.58 20.31
N GLY A 148 -7.39 45.67 19.48
CA GLY A 148 -6.05 45.10 19.68
C GLY A 148 -5.03 45.55 18.61
N SER A 149 -3.86 46.04 19.02
CA SER A 149 -2.73 46.38 18.13
C SER A 149 -1.74 45.20 17.97
N PRO A 150 -1.01 45.01 16.83
CA PRO A 150 -0.44 43.71 16.35
C PRO A 150 0.61 43.08 17.25
N PRO A 151 0.69 41.75 17.37
CA PRO A 151 1.90 41.08 16.96
C PRO A 151 1.78 40.87 15.45
N GLY A 152 2.40 41.76 14.67
CA GLY A 152 2.80 41.39 13.33
C GLY A 152 3.82 40.27 13.49
N GLY A 153 3.45 39.04 13.13
CA GLY A 153 4.30 37.88 13.26
C GLY A 153 4.53 37.24 11.89
N THR A 154 5.68 37.52 11.28
CA THR A 154 6.29 36.65 10.28
C THR A 154 6.42 35.24 10.86
N THR A 155 6.07 34.19 10.11
CA THR A 155 6.36 32.82 10.52
C THR A 155 7.86 32.71 10.55
N PRO A 156 8.40 31.91 11.47
CA PRO A 156 9.78 31.50 11.35
C PRO A 156 10.00 30.94 9.94
N ASP A 157 10.82 31.60 9.14
CA ASP A 157 11.37 30.95 7.97
C ASP A 157 12.44 29.98 8.48
N ILE A 158 12.20 28.70 8.22
CA ILE A 158 13.11 27.61 8.59
C ILE A 158 13.54 26.80 7.37
N SER A 159 13.23 27.25 6.15
CA SER A 159 13.51 26.52 4.90
C SER A 159 14.99 26.18 4.71
N GLU A 160 15.88 26.98 5.29
CA GLU A 160 17.33 26.75 5.27
C GLU A 160 17.83 25.71 6.29
N LEU A 161 16.97 25.26 7.22
CA LEU A 161 17.36 24.27 8.22
C LEU A 161 17.70 22.94 7.54
N LYS A 162 18.87 22.40 7.88
CA LYS A 162 19.25 21.06 7.47
C LYS A 162 19.04 20.12 8.64
N LEU A 163 18.13 19.18 8.47
CA LEU A 163 17.87 18.15 9.47
C LEU A 163 18.75 16.93 9.24
N SER A 164 19.04 16.24 10.33
CA SER A 164 19.70 14.95 10.34
C SER A 164 19.10 14.08 11.43
N ILE A 165 19.08 12.77 11.22
CA ILE A 165 18.68 11.82 12.24
C ILE A 165 19.94 11.25 12.88
N ASN A 166 20.13 11.52 14.17
CA ASN A 166 21.16 10.89 14.97
C ASN A 166 20.55 9.83 15.89
N VAL A 167 21.26 8.73 16.06
CA VAL A 167 20.80 7.59 16.86
C VAL A 167 21.85 7.31 17.91
N ASN A 168 21.45 7.26 19.17
CA ASN A 168 22.32 6.87 20.29
C ASN A 168 21.74 5.68 21.05
N VAL A 169 22.61 5.00 21.79
CA VAL A 169 22.22 3.99 22.76
C VAL A 169 22.31 4.60 24.15
N ALA A 170 21.20 4.56 24.89
CA ALA A 170 21.12 5.00 26.27
C ALA A 170 20.78 3.82 27.20
N ARG A 171 21.00 3.98 28.50
CA ARG A 171 20.61 3.01 29.55
C ARG A 171 19.69 3.63 30.62
N PRO A 172 18.49 4.11 30.26
CA PRO A 172 17.62 4.83 31.21
C PRO A 172 17.20 3.97 32.42
N ASN A 173 17.08 2.65 32.25
CA ASN A 173 16.70 1.70 33.31
C ASN A 173 17.74 0.58 33.52
N GLY A 174 19.01 0.81 33.13
CA GLY A 174 20.06 -0.23 33.14
C GLY A 174 20.05 -1.16 31.92
N GLU A 175 19.01 -1.11 31.09
CA GLU A 175 18.94 -1.82 29.80
C GLU A 175 19.27 -0.89 28.64
N ASN A 176 19.95 -1.41 27.61
CA ASN A 176 20.26 -0.64 26.40
C ASN A 176 18.99 -0.37 25.58
N GLU A 177 18.78 0.89 25.21
CA GLU A 177 17.64 1.37 24.42
C GLU A 177 18.12 2.33 23.33
N LEU A 178 17.60 2.16 22.09
CA LEU A 178 17.86 3.13 21.02
C LEU A 178 17.01 4.40 21.21
N GLN A 179 17.67 5.54 21.07
CA GLN A 179 17.07 6.87 21.11
C GLN A 179 17.42 7.61 19.81
N PHE A 180 16.39 8.12 19.14
CA PHE A 180 16.45 8.79 17.84
C PHE A 180 16.19 10.28 18.05
N TYR A 181 17.10 11.10 17.53
CA TYR A 181 17.07 12.56 17.66
C TYR A 181 16.97 13.19 16.28
N CYS A 182 16.05 14.15 16.16
CA CYS A 182 15.91 14.97 14.96
C CYS A 182 16.76 16.23 15.16
N ASP A 183 18.02 16.17 14.71
CA ASP A 183 19.02 17.18 14.97
C ASP A 183 19.06 18.24 13.87
N PHE A 184 19.14 19.49 14.30
CA PHE A 184 19.33 20.67 13.44
C PHE A 184 20.03 21.77 14.24
N THR A 185 20.63 22.73 13.53
CA THR A 185 21.20 23.93 14.16
C THR A 185 20.15 25.05 14.14
N PRO A 186 19.62 25.49 15.29
CA PRO A 186 18.63 26.57 15.33
C PRO A 186 19.26 27.90 14.90
N ARG A 187 18.45 28.82 14.36
CA ARG A 187 18.91 30.18 14.05
C ARG A 187 19.29 30.90 15.35
N ALA A 188 20.49 31.49 15.38
CA ALA A 188 20.99 32.21 16.55
C ALA A 188 20.05 33.36 16.95
N ASN A 189 19.84 33.56 18.26
CA ASN A 189 18.99 34.60 18.85
C ASN A 189 17.50 34.51 18.48
N THR A 190 16.97 33.32 18.22
CA THR A 190 15.53 33.09 18.00
C THR A 190 14.90 32.32 19.17
N ASN A 191 13.68 32.71 19.57
CA ASN A 191 12.92 32.08 20.66
C ASN A 191 11.77 31.22 20.11
N TYR A 192 12.05 30.40 19.09
CA TYR A 192 11.02 29.60 18.44
C TYR A 192 10.66 28.34 19.23
N TYR A 193 9.41 27.92 19.08
CA TYR A 193 8.88 26.64 19.50
C TYR A 193 8.87 25.72 18.30
N TYR A 194 9.41 24.52 18.48
CA TYR A 194 9.55 23.54 17.43
C TYR A 194 8.74 22.31 17.75
N LYS A 195 8.08 21.75 16.74
CA LYS A 195 7.33 20.51 16.83
C LYS A 195 7.98 19.48 15.92
N VAL A 196 8.16 18.24 16.43
CA VAL A 196 8.81 17.15 15.69
C VAL A 196 7.81 16.05 15.43
N VAL A 197 7.77 15.56 14.19
CA VAL A 197 6.98 14.40 13.80
C VAL A 197 7.89 13.33 13.20
N TRP A 198 7.71 12.08 13.61
CA TRP A 198 8.48 10.92 13.14
C TRP A 198 7.56 9.97 12.37
N ALA A 199 8.06 9.43 11.25
CA ALA A 199 7.30 8.51 10.42
C ALA A 199 8.18 7.46 9.74
N LEU A 200 7.54 6.35 9.33
CA LEU A 200 8.07 5.44 8.31
C LEU A 200 8.09 6.16 6.98
N SER A 201 9.20 6.06 6.26
CA SER A 201 9.43 6.73 4.98
C SER A 201 9.83 5.73 3.91
N HIS A 202 9.36 5.93 2.68
CA HIS A 202 9.80 5.19 1.50
C HIS A 202 9.86 6.13 0.29
N GLY A 203 11.05 6.34 -0.28
CA GLY A 203 11.21 7.17 -1.48
C GLY A 203 10.78 8.62 -1.27
N SER A 204 10.95 9.16 -0.06
CA SER A 204 10.49 10.48 0.41
C SER A 204 8.99 10.59 0.74
N SER A 205 8.21 9.50 0.68
CA SER A 205 6.79 9.49 1.06
C SER A 205 6.58 8.98 2.49
N TRP A 206 5.70 9.65 3.24
CA TRP A 206 5.31 9.25 4.60
C TRP A 206 4.33 8.08 4.56
N VAL A 207 4.78 6.91 5.00
CA VAL A 207 3.99 5.68 4.98
C VAL A 207 3.12 5.57 6.24
N HIS A 208 3.67 5.94 7.40
CA HIS A 208 2.97 5.81 8.68
C HIS A 208 3.60 6.71 9.76
N GLN A 209 2.81 7.52 10.46
CA GLN A 209 3.29 8.32 11.58
C GLN A 209 3.55 7.44 12.81
N LEU A 210 4.77 7.52 13.36
CA LEU A 210 5.24 6.72 14.49
C LEU A 210 5.12 7.49 15.82
N HIS A 211 5.44 8.79 15.81
CA HIS A 211 5.47 9.63 17.00
C HIS A 211 5.33 11.12 16.63
N GLN A 212 4.74 11.91 17.51
CA GLN A 212 4.64 13.37 17.38
C GLN A 212 4.85 14.01 18.75
N SER A 213 5.69 15.04 18.79
CA SER A 213 5.92 15.84 19.99
C SER A 213 4.89 16.96 20.15
N GLU A 214 4.78 17.49 21.36
CA GLU A 214 4.22 18.82 21.59
C GLU A 214 5.21 19.91 21.11
N PRO A 215 4.79 21.18 20.92
CA PRO A 215 5.71 22.29 20.63
C PRO A 215 6.67 22.57 21.78
N VAL A 216 7.98 22.51 21.52
CA VAL A 216 9.04 22.65 22.52
C VAL A 216 9.95 23.82 22.16
N GLN A 217 10.21 24.70 23.13
CA GLN A 217 11.15 25.80 22.95
C GLN A 217 12.59 25.28 22.89
N TYR A 218 13.38 25.73 21.90
CA TYR A 218 14.79 25.32 21.79
C TYR A 218 15.68 26.12 22.77
N LEU A 219 15.68 25.71 24.05
CA LEU A 219 16.54 26.31 25.07
C LEU A 219 17.97 25.76 25.04
N SER A 220 18.09 24.47 24.75
CA SER A 220 19.35 23.76 24.54
C SER A 220 19.06 22.49 23.76
N GLN A 221 20.06 21.95 23.06
CA GLN A 221 19.92 20.68 22.34
C GLN A 221 19.45 19.55 23.27
N GLY A 222 19.95 19.49 24.51
CA GLY A 222 19.56 18.47 25.49
C GLY A 222 18.10 18.56 25.93
N ASN A 223 17.60 19.77 26.22
CA ASN A 223 16.19 19.97 26.58
C ASN A 223 15.24 19.66 25.41
N PHE A 224 15.61 20.11 24.20
CA PHE A 224 14.83 19.84 23.01
C PHE A 224 14.75 18.32 22.75
N SER A 225 15.91 17.67 22.70
CA SER A 225 16.03 16.23 22.48
C SER A 225 15.24 15.39 23.47
N GLN A 226 15.21 15.76 24.75
CA GLN A 226 14.46 15.02 25.76
C GLN A 226 12.94 14.99 25.53
N ASN A 227 12.38 16.03 24.93
CA ASN A 227 10.93 16.17 24.74
C ASN A 227 10.45 15.73 23.35
N THR A 228 11.36 15.54 22.40
CA THR A 228 11.03 15.26 20.98
C THR A 228 11.61 13.95 20.44
N MET A 229 12.44 13.25 21.23
CA MET A 229 13.06 12.01 20.79
C MET A 229 12.03 10.88 20.58
N MET A 230 12.29 10.06 19.56
CA MET A 230 11.65 8.76 19.41
C MET A 230 12.55 7.68 20.03
N THR A 231 11.97 6.59 20.52
CA THR A 231 12.71 5.42 21.04
C THR A 231 12.32 4.13 20.31
N GLU A 232 13.09 3.06 20.46
CA GLU A 232 12.78 1.76 19.86
C GLU A 232 11.38 1.20 20.19
N ARG A 233 10.75 1.67 21.28
CA ARG A 233 9.40 1.25 21.67
C ARG A 233 8.35 1.71 20.67
N HIS A 234 8.54 2.89 20.09
CA HIS A 234 7.67 3.44 19.06
C HIS A 234 7.77 2.65 17.76
N LEU A 235 8.93 2.06 17.48
CA LEU A 235 9.09 1.13 16.36
C LEU A 235 8.34 -0.19 16.61
N LYS A 236 8.18 -0.62 17.87
CA LYS A 236 7.59 -1.93 18.25
C LYS A 236 6.05 -1.96 18.40
N ALA A 237 5.33 -0.84 18.42
CA ALA A 237 3.91 -0.80 18.83
C ALA A 237 2.94 -0.32 17.73
N PRO A 238 1.70 -0.84 17.58
CA PRO A 238 1.17 -2.17 17.92
C PRO A 238 0.88 -3.03 16.67
N THR A 239 1.60 -2.86 15.55
CA THR A 239 1.58 -3.78 14.40
C THR A 239 2.93 -3.82 13.67
N TYR A 240 3.71 -4.87 13.94
CA TYR A 240 4.76 -5.47 13.10
C TYR A 240 6.02 -4.69 12.66
N PHE A 241 6.24 -3.44 13.06
CA PHE A 241 7.49 -2.77 12.70
C PHE A 241 8.63 -3.09 13.69
N GLY A 242 9.85 -3.22 13.18
CA GLY A 242 11.05 -3.63 13.89
C GLY A 242 12.29 -3.05 13.21
N LEU A 243 13.43 -3.73 13.31
CA LEU A 243 14.59 -3.40 12.46
C LEU A 243 14.28 -3.73 10.98
N GLY A 244 14.97 -3.06 10.05
CA GLY A 244 14.76 -3.20 8.61
C GLY A 244 13.80 -2.18 7.99
N VAL A 245 13.50 -1.10 8.71
CA VAL A 245 12.62 -0.02 8.25
C VAL A 245 13.40 1.27 8.00
N THR A 246 12.85 2.15 7.16
CA THR A 246 13.38 3.48 6.92
C THR A 246 12.50 4.53 7.61
N ILE A 247 13.11 5.50 8.27
CA ILE A 247 12.42 6.56 9.01
C ILE A 247 12.84 7.94 8.51
N ALA A 248 11.97 8.93 8.70
CA ALA A 248 12.26 10.35 8.53
C ALA A 248 11.67 11.13 9.71
N CYS A 249 12.22 12.33 9.97
CA CYS A 249 11.63 13.29 10.89
C CYS A 249 11.33 14.61 10.18
N SER A 250 10.25 15.28 10.56
CA SER A 250 9.94 16.64 10.12
C SER A 250 9.88 17.59 11.30
N ILE A 251 10.23 18.86 11.05
CA ILE A 251 10.14 19.94 12.02
C ILE A 251 9.34 21.09 11.45
N THR A 252 8.46 21.62 12.28
CA THR A 252 7.81 22.92 12.07
C THR A 252 8.17 23.87 13.23
N ALA A 253 8.11 25.18 12.98
CA ALA A 253 8.48 26.20 13.95
C ALA A 253 7.43 27.30 14.10
N SER A 254 7.20 27.78 15.32
CA SER A 254 6.31 28.90 15.64
C SER A 254 6.97 29.88 16.63
N ILE A 255 6.52 31.14 16.67
CA ILE A 255 7.04 32.16 17.62
C ILE A 255 6.48 31.92 19.02
N ASP A 256 5.26 31.41 19.08
CA ASP A 256 4.51 31.02 20.27
C ASP A 256 3.74 29.72 19.94
N PRO A 257 3.54 28.77 20.88
CA PRO A 257 2.83 27.52 20.62
C PRO A 257 1.42 27.69 20.05
N ALA A 258 0.78 28.86 20.26
CA ALA A 258 -0.54 29.19 19.73
C ALA A 258 -0.50 30.00 18.41
N THR A 259 0.70 30.34 17.91
CA THR A 259 0.89 31.00 16.60
C THR A 259 1.16 29.98 15.50
N PRO A 260 0.79 30.26 14.24
CA PRO A 260 0.98 29.27 13.18
C PRO A 260 2.42 28.91 12.90
N GLU A 261 2.52 27.64 12.56
CA GLU A 261 3.73 26.93 12.27
C GLU A 261 4.24 27.29 10.86
N SER A 262 5.54 27.20 10.67
CA SER A 262 6.18 27.25 9.36
C SER A 262 5.80 26.04 8.49
N ALA A 263 6.12 26.09 7.20
CA ALA A 263 6.18 24.90 6.37
C ALA A 263 7.12 23.84 7.02
N PRO A 264 6.78 22.54 6.90
CA PRO A 264 7.59 21.47 7.48
C PRO A 264 8.88 21.30 6.71
N VAL A 265 9.97 21.14 7.43
CA VAL A 265 11.26 20.76 6.85
C VAL A 265 11.53 19.31 7.23
N ILE A 266 11.83 18.48 6.24
CA ILE A 266 11.93 17.03 6.36
C ILE A 266 13.40 16.60 6.32
N SER A 267 13.79 15.68 7.17
CA SER A 267 15.13 15.09 7.16
C SER A 267 15.31 14.13 5.99
N PRO A 268 16.55 13.92 5.52
CA PRO A 268 16.87 12.75 4.73
C PRO A 268 16.43 11.47 5.44
N GLU A 269 16.08 10.46 4.65
CA GLU A 269 15.70 9.15 5.16
C GLU A 269 16.85 8.44 5.87
N ARG A 270 16.52 7.70 6.94
CA ARG A 270 17.47 6.88 7.70
C ARG A 270 16.98 5.44 7.81
N PHE A 271 17.71 4.52 7.21
CA PHE A 271 17.48 3.08 7.39
C PHE A 271 17.88 2.65 8.82
N CYS A 272 17.04 1.85 9.47
CA CYS A 272 17.22 1.36 10.83
C CYS A 272 17.55 -0.13 10.85
N GLY A 273 18.84 -0.50 10.80
CA GLY A 273 19.26 -1.88 10.95
C GLY A 273 20.55 -2.20 10.22
N ILE A 274 20.56 -3.37 9.57
CA ILE A 274 21.64 -3.86 8.73
C ILE A 274 21.05 -4.11 7.35
N ARG A 275 21.60 -3.49 6.33
CA ARG A 275 21.14 -3.66 4.94
C ARG A 275 22.26 -4.19 4.06
N ALA A 276 21.89 -4.91 3.00
CA ALA A 276 22.79 -5.15 1.89
C ALA A 276 22.91 -3.86 1.07
N LEU A 277 24.13 -3.50 0.63
CA LEU A 277 24.39 -2.33 -0.20
C LEU A 277 24.29 -2.63 -1.70
N ASN A 278 24.42 -3.89 -2.09
CA ASN A 278 24.19 -4.29 -3.48
C ASN A 278 22.70 -4.02 -3.79
N ARG A 279 22.41 -3.03 -4.65
CA ARG A 279 21.04 -2.55 -4.93
C ARG A 279 20.08 -3.63 -5.40
N SER A 280 20.62 -4.68 -6.01
CA SER A 280 19.86 -5.87 -6.36
C SER A 280 19.82 -6.81 -5.16
N SER A 281 18.61 -7.22 -4.76
CA SER A 281 18.38 -8.38 -3.88
C SER A 281 18.84 -9.71 -4.52
N HIS A 282 19.65 -9.62 -5.58
CA HIS A 282 20.14 -10.68 -6.41
C HIS A 282 21.65 -10.55 -6.65
N VAL A 283 22.36 -11.66 -6.52
CA VAL A 283 23.80 -11.78 -6.80
C VAL A 283 24.01 -12.94 -7.75
N ALA A 284 24.63 -12.66 -8.89
CA ALA A 284 24.95 -13.67 -9.88
C ALA A 284 26.43 -14.09 -9.78
N ILE A 285 26.66 -15.40 -9.61
CA ILE A 285 27.96 -16.05 -9.55
C ILE A 285 28.15 -16.88 -10.82
N HIS A 286 29.23 -16.63 -11.56
CA HIS A 286 29.51 -17.30 -12.83
C HIS A 286 30.77 -18.15 -12.73
N ASN A 287 30.65 -19.44 -13.04
CA ASN A 287 31.72 -20.42 -12.84
C ASN A 287 32.22 -20.40 -11.38
N ASP A 288 33.41 -20.96 -11.10
CA ASP A 288 33.98 -21.01 -9.74
C ASP A 288 34.42 -19.63 -9.18
N LYS A 289 34.08 -18.50 -9.85
CA LYS A 289 34.46 -17.15 -9.42
C LYS A 289 33.42 -16.61 -8.43
N GLY A 290 33.74 -16.63 -7.14
CA GLY A 290 32.85 -16.10 -6.09
C GLY A 290 32.49 -14.62 -6.26
N ALA A 291 31.40 -14.20 -5.63
CA ALA A 291 30.90 -12.83 -5.62
C ALA A 291 31.06 -12.16 -4.24
N GLU A 292 30.96 -10.84 -4.22
CA GLU A 292 31.10 -10.03 -3.01
C GLU A 292 29.79 -9.32 -2.68
N ILE A 293 29.33 -9.48 -1.44
CA ILE A 293 28.14 -8.79 -0.94
C ILE A 293 28.57 -7.84 0.18
N TYR A 294 28.23 -6.58 0.04
CA TYR A 294 28.53 -5.57 1.05
C TYR A 294 27.32 -5.34 1.95
N TYR A 295 27.56 -5.32 3.26
CA TYR A 295 26.54 -5.05 4.26
C TYR A 295 26.94 -3.86 5.12
N GLU A 296 25.98 -3.01 5.45
CA GLU A 296 26.18 -1.82 6.26
C GLU A 296 25.30 -1.87 7.51
N LEU A 297 25.92 -1.70 8.67
CA LEU A 297 25.22 -1.42 9.92
C LEU A 297 24.97 0.09 10.00
N THR A 298 23.70 0.51 10.01
CA THR A 298 23.32 1.93 9.91
C THR A 298 23.01 2.58 11.25
N ILE A 299 22.86 1.80 12.32
CA ILE A 299 22.53 2.30 13.66
C ILE A 299 23.42 1.65 14.72
N PRO A 300 23.69 2.33 15.85
CA PRO A 300 24.47 1.73 16.93
C PRO A 300 23.72 0.58 17.60
N PHE A 301 24.44 -0.23 18.37
CA PHE A 301 23.88 -1.25 19.24
C PHE A 301 24.51 -1.16 20.64
N GLY A 302 23.81 -1.66 21.65
CA GLY A 302 24.24 -1.62 23.04
C GLY A 302 25.18 -2.75 23.45
N CYS A 303 26.11 -2.42 24.34
CA CYS A 303 27.08 -3.33 24.94
C CYS A 303 26.72 -3.63 26.39
N GLU A 304 27.32 -4.64 27.01
CA GLU A 304 27.23 -4.83 28.45
C GLU A 304 28.03 -3.74 29.19
N GLN A 305 27.58 -3.36 30.39
CA GLN A 305 28.23 -2.31 31.18
C GLN A 305 29.65 -2.75 31.57
N GLY A 306 30.64 -1.89 31.30
CA GLY A 306 32.06 -2.20 31.55
C GLY A 306 32.78 -2.95 30.42
N PHE A 307 32.06 -3.39 29.38
CA PHE A 307 32.61 -4.09 28.21
C PHE A 307 32.43 -3.29 26.91
N GLU A 308 32.66 -1.98 26.97
CA GLU A 308 32.34 -1.03 25.88
C GLU A 308 33.44 -0.92 24.81
N SER A 309 34.60 -1.57 25.01
CA SER A 309 35.65 -1.63 24.00
C SER A 309 35.28 -2.59 22.85
N ASP A 310 35.74 -2.27 21.63
CA ASP A 310 35.53 -3.11 20.43
C ASP A 310 36.05 -4.56 20.58
N SER A 311 36.93 -4.83 21.54
CA SER A 311 37.40 -6.21 21.83
C SER A 311 36.31 -7.12 22.43
N PHE A 312 35.29 -6.54 23.06
CA PHE A 312 34.23 -7.28 23.79
C PHE A 312 32.81 -6.93 23.33
N CYS A 313 32.62 -5.79 22.67
CA CYS A 313 31.32 -5.37 22.15
C CYS A 313 31.23 -5.54 20.63
N TYR A 314 30.50 -6.57 20.19
CA TYR A 314 30.27 -6.85 18.78
C TYR A 314 28.88 -7.43 18.55
N LEU A 315 28.39 -7.26 17.33
CA LEU A 315 27.16 -7.84 16.82
C LEU A 315 27.51 -8.85 15.72
N ASP A 316 27.26 -10.13 15.98
CA ASP A 316 27.42 -11.18 14.99
C ASP A 316 26.16 -11.36 14.15
N VAL A 317 26.37 -11.45 12.85
CA VAL A 317 25.36 -11.60 11.81
C VAL A 317 25.72 -12.84 11.01
N ILE A 318 25.00 -13.93 11.20
CA ILE A 318 25.37 -15.25 10.68
C ILE A 318 24.37 -15.74 9.65
N LEU A 319 24.83 -16.64 8.77
CA LEU A 319 23.98 -17.32 7.82
C LEU A 319 22.87 -18.11 8.54
N PHE A 320 21.62 -17.85 8.14
CA PHE A 320 20.42 -18.49 8.66
C PHE A 320 19.85 -19.48 7.65
N ILE A 321 19.64 -20.73 8.09
CA ILE A 321 18.93 -21.75 7.33
C ILE A 321 17.70 -22.17 8.14
N PRO A 322 16.46 -22.01 7.63
CA PRO A 322 15.24 -22.32 8.38
C PRO A 322 15.18 -23.79 8.80
N GLN A 323 15.01 -24.07 10.10
CA GLN A 323 14.76 -25.43 10.60
C GLN A 323 13.27 -25.64 10.82
N SER A 324 12.63 -26.48 10.00
CA SER A 324 11.23 -26.84 10.21
C SER A 324 10.99 -28.30 9.82
N THR A 325 10.92 -29.13 10.85
CA THR A 325 10.48 -30.54 10.86
C THR A 325 11.46 -31.61 10.37
N THR A 326 11.24 -32.82 10.88
CA THR A 326 12.03 -34.06 10.96
C THR A 326 13.05 -34.41 9.89
N ASN A 327 13.05 -33.78 8.71
CA ASN A 327 14.04 -34.01 7.64
C ASN A 327 15.15 -32.94 7.57
N CYS A 328 15.05 -31.85 8.32
CA CYS A 328 16.20 -30.94 8.55
C CYS A 328 17.17 -31.49 9.61
N ASN A 329 16.83 -32.61 10.26
CA ASN A 329 17.58 -33.20 11.35
C ASN A 329 18.23 -34.54 10.95
N LYS A 330 19.38 -34.44 10.29
CA LYS A 330 20.60 -35.08 10.80
C LYS A 330 21.83 -34.22 10.44
N PRO A 331 22.08 -33.12 11.14
CA PRO A 331 23.43 -32.87 11.61
C PRO A 331 23.62 -33.70 12.87
N ASP A 332 24.68 -34.48 12.94
CA ASP A 332 25.21 -34.85 14.25
C ASP A 332 25.34 -33.56 15.07
N ALA A 333 24.68 -33.54 16.22
CA ALA A 333 24.68 -32.53 17.27
C ALA A 333 25.65 -31.33 17.08
N ILE A 334 25.14 -30.16 16.63
CA ILE A 334 25.72 -28.83 16.94
C ILE A 334 24.54 -27.84 17.07
N GLN A 335 23.88 -27.82 18.24
CA GLN A 335 24.10 -26.90 19.36
C GLN A 335 23.34 -25.57 19.27
N ARG A 336 22.26 -25.48 20.05
CA ARG A 336 22.06 -24.29 20.91
C ARG A 336 23.26 -24.29 21.86
N ASN A 337 24.11 -23.28 21.77
CA ASN A 337 25.37 -23.09 22.52
C ASN A 337 26.60 -23.87 21.98
N SER A 338 27.31 -23.35 20.97
CA SER A 338 28.77 -23.10 20.98
C SER A 338 29.40 -23.06 19.56
N GLU A 339 29.92 -21.89 19.19
CA GLU A 339 31.32 -21.72 18.73
C GLU A 339 31.92 -22.55 17.58
N THR A 340 31.22 -23.28 16.69
CA THR A 340 32.01 -24.08 15.70
C THR A 340 31.53 -24.23 14.26
N ASN A 341 30.46 -23.61 13.76
CA ASN A 341 30.15 -23.65 12.29
C ASN A 341 29.23 -22.51 11.84
N SER A 342 29.74 -21.28 11.72
CA SER A 342 28.96 -20.17 11.14
C SER A 342 29.81 -19.30 10.22
N CYS A 343 29.29 -18.99 9.04
CA CYS A 343 29.79 -17.92 8.19
C CYS A 343 28.88 -16.70 8.31
N GLY A 344 29.42 -15.51 8.06
CA GLY A 344 28.70 -14.26 8.23
C GLY A 344 29.64 -13.10 8.48
N LEU A 345 29.15 -12.10 9.20
CA LEU A 345 29.84 -10.86 9.50
C LEU A 345 29.84 -10.60 11.01
N ARG A 346 30.91 -9.97 11.48
CA ARG A 346 30.98 -9.39 12.82
C ARG A 346 31.07 -7.88 12.67
N PHE A 347 30.15 -7.14 13.29
CA PHE A 347 30.19 -5.68 13.36
C PHE A 347 30.65 -5.23 14.76
N TYR A 348 31.63 -4.34 14.80
CA TYR A 348 32.07 -3.62 15.99
C TYR A 348 31.39 -2.26 16.03
N ARG A 349 31.49 -1.56 17.17
CA ARG A 349 30.89 -0.23 17.33
C ARG A 349 31.51 0.79 16.38
N SER A 350 32.80 0.63 16.04
CA SER A 350 33.51 1.46 15.07
C SER A 350 33.16 1.19 13.60
N ASP A 351 32.30 0.20 13.31
CA ASP A 351 31.90 -0.17 11.94
C ASP A 351 30.58 0.47 11.49
N ILE A 352 29.93 1.27 12.33
CA ILE A 352 28.68 1.95 11.95
C ILE A 352 28.93 2.84 10.73
N GLY A 353 28.10 2.68 9.70
CA GLY A 353 28.23 3.38 8.42
C GLY A 353 29.37 2.88 7.54
N LYS A 354 30.07 1.80 7.91
CA LYS A 354 31.15 1.22 7.10
C LYS A 354 30.70 -0.09 6.46
N PRO A 355 30.89 -0.25 5.14
CA PRO A 355 30.54 -1.48 4.46
C PRO A 355 31.45 -2.63 4.89
N LYS A 356 30.86 -3.79 5.20
CA LYS A 356 31.55 -5.05 5.45
C LYS A 356 31.24 -6.08 4.38
N LYS A 357 32.29 -6.76 3.94
CA LYS A 357 32.25 -7.70 2.83
C LYS A 357 31.99 -9.14 3.30
N LEU A 358 31.00 -9.78 2.69
CA LEU A 358 30.81 -11.23 2.70
C LEU A 358 31.17 -11.77 1.31
N PHE A 359 32.13 -12.68 1.24
CA PHE A 359 32.46 -13.41 0.02
C PHE A 359 31.51 -14.61 -0.14
N VAL A 360 31.01 -14.84 -1.34
CA VAL A 360 30.10 -15.94 -1.65
C VAL A 360 30.69 -16.73 -2.81
N GLN A 361 31.12 -17.96 -2.55
CA GLN A 361 31.72 -18.82 -3.56
C GLN A 361 30.69 -19.81 -4.11
N ALA A 362 30.71 -20.05 -5.42
CA ALA A 362 29.99 -21.16 -6.01
C ALA A 362 30.88 -22.39 -6.08
N LYS A 363 30.27 -23.57 -6.05
CA LYS A 363 30.95 -24.84 -6.25
C LYS A 363 30.19 -25.65 -7.29
N PHE A 364 30.85 -25.98 -8.40
CA PHE A 364 30.29 -26.77 -9.49
C PHE A 364 30.86 -28.19 -9.49
N PRO A 365 30.05 -29.21 -9.82
CA PRO A 365 30.54 -30.58 -9.96
C PRO A 365 31.29 -30.82 -11.27
N HIS A 366 30.89 -30.13 -12.35
CA HIS A 366 31.44 -30.31 -13.70
C HIS A 366 31.48 -28.98 -14.48
N PRO A 367 32.60 -28.63 -15.14
CA PRO A 367 32.74 -27.37 -15.90
C PRO A 367 31.85 -27.23 -17.15
N ASN A 368 31.25 -28.32 -17.64
CA ASN A 368 30.66 -28.39 -19.00
C ASN A 368 29.13 -28.50 -19.04
N ALA A 369 28.42 -28.29 -17.92
CA ALA A 369 26.96 -28.38 -17.89
C ALA A 369 26.33 -26.98 -17.83
N TYR A 370 25.44 -26.64 -18.78
CA TYR A 370 24.63 -25.40 -18.72
C TYR A 370 23.66 -25.47 -17.54
N LEU A 371 24.10 -24.93 -16.41
CA LEU A 371 23.36 -24.93 -15.14
C LEU A 371 23.15 -23.48 -14.71
N SER A 372 21.92 -23.17 -14.31
CA SER A 372 21.57 -21.97 -13.54
C SER A 372 20.70 -22.43 -12.40
N GLN A 373 21.08 -22.01 -11.18
CA GLN A 373 20.34 -22.37 -10.00
C GLN A 373 20.21 -21.16 -9.08
N GLN A 374 18.98 -20.89 -8.67
CA GLN A 374 18.73 -19.92 -7.62
C GLN A 374 18.86 -20.55 -6.24
N MET A 375 19.57 -19.86 -5.37
CA MET A 375 19.76 -20.17 -3.96
C MET A 375 19.39 -18.96 -3.11
N ILE A 376 19.01 -19.20 -1.86
CA ILE A 376 18.68 -18.11 -0.92
C ILE A 376 19.83 -17.98 0.08
N LEU A 377 20.33 -16.77 0.24
CA LEU A 377 21.24 -16.36 1.29
C LEU A 377 20.48 -15.43 2.24
N THR A 378 20.30 -15.87 3.48
CA THR A 378 19.68 -15.07 4.54
C THR A 378 20.68 -14.96 5.68
N LEU A 379 20.93 -13.74 6.15
CA LEU A 379 21.69 -13.52 7.37
C LEU A 379 20.75 -13.14 8.51
N THR A 380 21.07 -13.57 9.72
CA THR A 380 20.37 -13.15 10.93
C THR A 380 21.35 -12.76 12.01
N THR A 381 20.99 -11.76 12.79
CA THR A 381 21.71 -11.42 14.01
C THR A 381 21.61 -12.54 15.05
N VAL A 382 22.74 -12.84 15.68
CA VAL A 382 22.80 -13.76 16.82
C VAL A 382 22.21 -13.07 18.06
N ASN A 383 21.72 -13.85 19.01
CA ASN A 383 21.24 -13.34 20.29
C ASN A 383 22.31 -12.47 20.97
N ASN A 384 22.03 -11.18 21.04
CA ASN A 384 22.75 -10.18 21.81
C ASN A 384 22.01 -9.95 23.14
N LEU A 385 22.54 -10.52 24.22
CA LEU A 385 21.96 -10.38 25.56
C LEU A 385 22.05 -8.95 26.09
N ALA A 386 23.03 -8.16 25.63
CA ALA A 386 23.18 -6.78 26.05
C ALA A 386 22.12 -5.88 25.40
N HIS A 387 21.68 -6.18 24.18
CA HIS A 387 20.67 -5.38 23.50
C HIS A 387 19.69 -6.26 22.69
N PRO A 388 18.64 -6.80 23.35
CA PRO A 388 17.73 -7.77 22.75
C PRO A 388 16.95 -7.26 21.53
N PHE A 389 16.89 -5.95 21.31
CA PHE A 389 16.26 -5.33 20.13
C PHE A 389 16.80 -5.90 18.80
N PHE A 390 18.08 -6.28 18.79
CA PHE A 390 18.72 -6.84 17.62
C PHE A 390 18.55 -8.36 17.50
N ASN A 391 17.89 -9.07 18.41
CA ASN A 391 17.89 -10.54 18.39
C ASN A 391 17.01 -11.11 17.27
N GLY A 392 17.58 -12.01 16.45
CA GLY A 392 16.83 -12.69 15.39
C GLY A 392 16.34 -11.76 14.28
N TYR A 393 16.94 -10.58 14.16
CA TYR A 393 16.72 -9.68 13.05
C TYR A 393 17.24 -10.34 11.78
N ALA A 394 16.34 -10.60 10.83
CA ALA A 394 16.68 -11.10 9.51
C ALA A 394 17.12 -9.92 8.65
N VAL A 395 18.38 -9.94 8.24
CA VAL A 395 18.91 -9.01 7.24
C VAL A 395 18.31 -9.37 5.89
N ASP A 396 18.20 -8.38 5.00
CA ASP A 396 17.64 -8.52 3.66
C ASP A 396 18.08 -9.83 2.99
N LYS A 397 17.09 -10.57 2.47
CA LYS A 397 17.35 -11.82 1.78
C LYS A 397 18.02 -11.52 0.44
N VAL A 398 19.14 -12.15 0.20
CA VAL A 398 19.83 -12.08 -1.09
C VAL A 398 19.59 -13.37 -1.85
N GLN A 399 18.96 -13.27 -3.01
CA GLN A 399 18.89 -14.34 -3.99
C GLN A 399 20.26 -14.48 -4.64
N VAL A 400 20.82 -15.68 -4.66
CA VAL A 400 22.09 -15.96 -5.32
C VAL A 400 21.80 -16.86 -6.52
N THR A 401 22.00 -16.35 -7.73
CA THR A 401 22.00 -17.20 -8.93
C THR A 401 23.41 -17.68 -9.19
N VAL A 402 23.58 -18.99 -9.19
CA VAL A 402 24.83 -19.64 -9.57
C VAL A 402 24.65 -20.18 -10.98
N SER A 403 25.47 -19.74 -11.94
CA SER A 403 25.38 -20.20 -13.31
C SER A 403 26.73 -20.48 -13.98
N THR A 404 26.70 -21.31 -15.02
CA THR A 404 27.81 -21.48 -15.97
C THR A 404 27.75 -20.44 -17.10
N ASP A 405 28.75 -20.41 -17.99
CA ASP A 405 28.93 -19.49 -19.14
C ASP A 405 27.64 -18.80 -19.64
N GLN A 406 27.59 -17.47 -19.48
CA GLN A 406 26.45 -16.61 -19.83
C GLN A 406 26.39 -16.20 -21.29
N ALA A 407 27.38 -16.53 -22.14
CA ALA A 407 27.39 -16.09 -23.53
C ALA A 407 26.10 -16.45 -24.30
N VAL A 408 25.45 -17.56 -23.93
CA VAL A 408 24.20 -18.03 -24.55
C VAL A 408 22.97 -17.17 -24.24
N ILE A 409 22.99 -16.32 -23.21
CA ILE A 409 21.86 -15.43 -22.83
C ILE A 409 22.09 -13.96 -23.23
N ASN A 410 23.26 -13.61 -23.76
CA ASN A 410 23.56 -12.22 -24.16
C ASN A 410 22.63 -11.76 -25.28
N ASN A 411 21.99 -10.60 -25.14
CA ASN A 411 20.97 -10.09 -26.08
C ASN A 411 19.76 -11.01 -26.30
N LYS A 412 19.52 -11.98 -25.40
CA LYS A 412 18.42 -12.93 -25.56
C LYS A 412 17.24 -12.53 -24.70
N GLY A 413 16.07 -12.44 -25.29
CA GLY A 413 14.83 -12.06 -24.64
C GLY A 413 13.62 -12.45 -25.47
N CYS A 414 12.53 -12.79 -24.80
CA CYS A 414 11.24 -13.00 -25.44
C CYS A 414 10.28 -11.90 -24.95
N TYR A 415 9.44 -11.35 -25.82
CA TYR A 415 8.46 -10.37 -25.38
C TYR A 415 7.14 -10.45 -26.14
N ALA A 416 6.10 -9.90 -25.51
CA ALA A 416 4.79 -9.63 -26.06
C ALA A 416 4.41 -8.20 -25.65
N VAL A 417 4.46 -7.27 -26.59
CA VAL A 417 4.31 -5.82 -26.33
C VAL A 417 3.30 -5.20 -27.28
N CYS A 418 2.56 -4.18 -26.83
CA CYS A 418 1.52 -3.54 -27.65
C CYS A 418 0.41 -4.53 -28.08
N ASP A 419 0.23 -4.78 -29.38
CA ASP A 419 -0.94 -5.46 -29.95
C ASP A 419 -0.81 -6.95 -30.32
N PRO A 420 -0.32 -7.78 -29.40
CA PRO A 420 1.08 -7.94 -29.11
C PRO A 420 1.94 -8.28 -30.34
N HIS A 421 2.93 -7.43 -30.59
CA HIS A 421 4.14 -7.78 -31.33
C HIS A 421 4.97 -8.75 -30.50
N MET A 422 5.27 -9.92 -31.05
CA MET A 422 6.02 -10.98 -30.38
C MET A 422 7.46 -10.99 -30.83
N MET A 423 8.35 -11.30 -29.89
CA MET A 423 9.74 -11.68 -30.14
C MET A 423 10.05 -12.96 -29.38
N SER A 424 10.62 -13.94 -30.06
CA SER A 424 11.13 -15.18 -29.43
C SER A 424 12.55 -15.03 -28.90
N PHE A 425 13.02 -15.98 -28.09
CA PHE A 425 14.35 -15.91 -27.52
C PHE A 425 15.48 -15.86 -28.57
N ASP A 426 15.32 -16.52 -29.73
CA ASP A 426 16.34 -16.49 -30.79
C ASP A 426 16.15 -15.38 -31.82
N GLY A 427 15.23 -14.44 -31.56
CA GLY A 427 15.09 -13.20 -32.32
C GLY A 427 14.10 -13.27 -33.48
N LEU A 428 13.23 -14.30 -33.54
CA LEU A 428 12.12 -14.34 -34.50
C LEU A 428 11.01 -13.40 -34.02
N GLY A 429 10.81 -12.30 -34.76
CA GLY A 429 9.66 -11.40 -34.62
C GLY A 429 8.43 -11.91 -35.39
N TYR A 430 7.24 -11.83 -34.78
CA TYR A 430 5.98 -12.22 -35.43
C TYR A 430 4.74 -11.65 -34.71
N GLU A 431 3.58 -11.68 -35.36
CA GLU A 431 2.33 -11.14 -34.80
C GLU A 431 1.48 -12.19 -34.07
N HIS A 432 0.78 -11.75 -32.99
CA HIS A 432 -0.16 -12.59 -32.25
C HIS A 432 -1.50 -11.90 -31.96
N HIS A 433 -2.42 -11.92 -32.94
CA HIS A 433 -3.76 -11.34 -32.80
C HIS A 433 -4.86 -12.40 -32.54
N LEU A 434 -4.68 -13.23 -31.51
CA LEU A 434 -5.67 -14.24 -31.12
C LEU A 434 -6.25 -13.94 -29.73
N THR A 435 -7.53 -14.23 -29.54
CA THR A 435 -8.16 -14.19 -28.21
C THR A 435 -7.99 -15.53 -27.50
N GLY A 436 -7.63 -15.51 -26.22
CA GLY A 436 -7.55 -16.71 -25.38
C GLY A 436 -6.42 -16.66 -24.36
N THR A 437 -6.15 -17.80 -23.74
CA THR A 437 -4.97 -18.00 -22.89
C THR A 437 -3.96 -18.85 -23.65
N PHE A 438 -2.69 -18.46 -23.63
CA PHE A 438 -1.62 -19.10 -24.39
C PHE A 438 -0.42 -19.39 -23.48
N ASP A 439 0.21 -20.54 -23.68
CA ASP A 439 1.49 -20.84 -23.03
C ASP A 439 2.59 -20.03 -23.75
N MET A 440 3.05 -18.95 -23.11
CA MET A 440 4.11 -18.10 -23.64
C MET A 440 5.48 -18.76 -23.46
N TYR A 441 5.72 -19.32 -22.27
CA TYR A 441 6.96 -20.01 -21.92
C TYR A 441 6.65 -21.26 -21.11
N ILE A 442 7.29 -22.38 -21.43
CA ILE A 442 7.26 -23.63 -20.68
C ILE A 442 8.69 -24.14 -20.55
N HIS A 443 9.14 -24.39 -19.32
CA HIS A 443 10.40 -25.10 -19.09
C HIS A 443 10.18 -26.62 -19.16
N GLN A 444 10.96 -27.34 -19.96
CA GLN A 444 10.74 -28.77 -20.22
C GLN A 444 11.12 -29.69 -19.04
N ASN A 445 12.10 -29.29 -18.23
CA ASN A 445 12.64 -30.13 -17.14
C ASN A 445 12.20 -29.71 -15.73
N ASN A 446 11.49 -28.59 -15.61
CA ASN A 446 11.11 -27.98 -14.34
C ASN A 446 9.63 -27.63 -14.44
N ASN A 447 8.86 -27.78 -13.37
CA ASN A 447 7.43 -27.44 -13.35
C ASN A 447 7.21 -25.90 -13.32
N GLN A 448 7.71 -25.19 -14.33
CA GLN A 448 7.63 -23.73 -14.46
C GLN A 448 7.07 -23.34 -15.82
N LYS A 449 6.18 -22.35 -15.83
CA LYS A 449 5.59 -21.82 -17.06
C LYS A 449 5.07 -20.40 -16.86
N ILE A 450 4.91 -19.69 -17.97
CA ILE A 450 4.28 -18.37 -18.06
C ILE A 450 3.16 -18.46 -19.09
N GLN A 451 1.95 -18.10 -18.69
CA GLN A 451 0.79 -17.98 -19.57
C GLN A 451 0.41 -16.51 -19.73
N ILE A 452 0.07 -16.12 -20.96
CA ILE A 452 -0.51 -14.81 -21.25
C ILE A 452 -1.98 -14.97 -21.64
N MET A 453 -2.80 -13.99 -21.27
CA MET A 453 -4.19 -13.89 -21.68
C MET A 453 -4.35 -12.68 -22.58
N THR A 454 -4.89 -12.91 -23.77
CA THR A 454 -5.07 -11.91 -24.82
C THR A 454 -6.55 -11.74 -25.16
N GLN A 455 -6.95 -10.50 -25.36
CA GLN A 455 -8.31 -10.10 -25.75
C GLN A 455 -8.25 -8.88 -26.66
N PRO A 456 -9.33 -8.53 -27.40
CA PRO A 456 -9.36 -7.28 -28.16
C PRO A 456 -9.03 -6.07 -27.26
N CYS A 457 -8.10 -5.23 -27.71
CA CYS A 457 -7.67 -4.03 -26.97
C CYS A 457 -8.84 -3.07 -26.73
N PHE A 458 -9.84 -3.07 -27.63
CA PHE A 458 -11.05 -2.26 -27.56
C PHE A 458 -12.28 -3.09 -27.96
N ASN A 459 -13.49 -2.64 -27.58
CA ASN A 459 -14.72 -3.40 -27.76
C ASN A 459 -15.41 -3.21 -29.13
N ASN A 460 -14.71 -2.64 -30.12
CA ASN A 460 -15.32 -2.16 -31.37
C ASN A 460 -15.24 -3.15 -32.54
N GLY A 461 -14.88 -4.42 -32.27
CA GLY A 461 -15.01 -5.55 -33.22
C GLY A 461 -14.04 -5.57 -34.41
N GLN A 462 -13.22 -4.53 -34.62
CA GLN A 462 -12.18 -4.44 -35.67
C GLN A 462 -10.83 -3.93 -35.14
N THR A 463 -10.50 -4.26 -33.89
CA THR A 463 -9.33 -3.69 -33.22
C THR A 463 -8.25 -4.75 -32.93
N PRO A 464 -6.98 -4.33 -32.78
CA PRO A 464 -5.89 -5.18 -32.32
C PRO A 464 -6.24 -5.99 -31.05
N HIS A 465 -5.49 -7.06 -30.78
CA HIS A 465 -5.56 -7.81 -29.52
C HIS A 465 -4.44 -7.33 -28.60
N CYS A 466 -4.64 -7.38 -27.30
CA CYS A 466 -3.65 -6.96 -26.33
C CYS A 466 -3.51 -8.00 -25.23
N VAL A 467 -2.32 -8.11 -24.65
CA VAL A 467 -2.13 -8.87 -23.41
C VAL A 467 -2.80 -8.09 -22.27
N CYS A 468 -3.66 -8.78 -21.53
CA CYS A 468 -4.37 -8.24 -20.39
C CYS A 468 -4.18 -9.08 -19.12
N GLY A 469 -3.43 -10.18 -19.20
CA GLY A 469 -3.16 -11.01 -18.03
C GLY A 469 -1.92 -11.85 -18.21
N VAL A 470 -1.19 -12.02 -17.12
CA VAL A 470 -0.01 -12.88 -17.02
C VAL A 470 -0.18 -13.77 -15.81
N ALA A 471 -0.02 -15.08 -16.02
CA ALA A 471 0.00 -16.08 -14.97
C ALA A 471 1.36 -16.78 -14.96
N VAL A 472 2.06 -16.75 -13.83
CA VAL A 472 3.38 -17.35 -13.65
C VAL A 472 3.25 -18.51 -12.67
N GLN A 473 3.71 -19.69 -13.07
CA GLN A 473 3.70 -20.90 -12.26
C GLN A 473 5.12 -21.37 -11.94
N ALA A 474 5.35 -21.80 -10.70
CA ALA A 474 6.47 -22.65 -10.32
C ALA A 474 6.00 -23.70 -9.30
N GLY A 475 6.00 -24.98 -9.70
CA GLY A 475 5.44 -26.06 -8.91
C GLY A 475 3.93 -25.90 -8.77
N SER A 476 3.46 -25.92 -7.53
CA SER A 476 2.07 -25.65 -7.16
C SER A 476 1.80 -24.17 -6.87
N ASP A 477 2.81 -23.30 -6.96
CA ASP A 477 2.61 -21.86 -6.83
C ASP A 477 2.20 -21.24 -8.16
N VAL A 478 1.20 -20.37 -8.11
CA VAL A 478 0.71 -19.57 -9.23
C VAL A 478 0.43 -18.15 -8.77
N VAL A 479 1.13 -17.18 -9.37
CA VAL A 479 0.78 -15.76 -9.27
C VAL A 479 0.13 -15.31 -10.57
N VAL A 480 -0.94 -14.53 -10.45
CA VAL A 480 -1.63 -13.89 -11.56
C VAL A 480 -1.59 -12.40 -11.37
N ILE A 481 -1.20 -11.70 -12.43
CA ILE A 481 -1.31 -10.24 -12.59
C ILE A 481 -2.22 -10.04 -13.80
N SER A 482 -3.39 -9.45 -13.61
CA SER A 482 -4.34 -9.28 -14.71
C SER A 482 -5.05 -7.94 -14.66
N THR A 483 -5.21 -7.35 -15.83
CA THR A 483 -6.03 -6.18 -16.15
C THR A 483 -7.14 -6.56 -17.14
N CYS A 484 -7.42 -7.85 -17.37
CA CYS A 484 -8.45 -8.29 -18.32
C CYS A 484 -9.85 -7.83 -17.89
N ALA A 485 -10.04 -7.72 -16.57
CA ALA A 485 -11.18 -7.09 -15.92
C ALA A 485 -11.21 -5.56 -16.04
N ARG A 486 -10.19 -4.98 -16.70
CA ARG A 486 -9.83 -3.55 -16.71
C ARG A 486 -9.63 -2.96 -15.32
N VAL A 487 -9.21 -3.82 -14.40
CA VAL A 487 -8.85 -3.51 -13.03
C VAL A 487 -7.64 -4.38 -12.74
N LEU A 488 -6.63 -3.81 -12.08
CA LEU A 488 -5.42 -4.55 -11.73
C LEU A 488 -5.75 -5.53 -10.60
N ASP A 489 -5.65 -6.81 -10.92
CA ASP A 489 -5.81 -7.90 -10.00
C ASP A 489 -4.49 -8.65 -9.88
N ILE A 490 -3.86 -8.55 -8.72
CA ILE A 490 -2.63 -9.26 -8.37
C ILE A 490 -2.96 -10.27 -7.27
N ARG A 491 -2.90 -11.56 -7.60
CA ARG A 491 -3.30 -12.62 -6.67
C ARG A 491 -2.44 -13.87 -6.77
N PHE A 492 -2.19 -14.49 -5.62
CA PHE A 492 -1.65 -15.84 -5.56
C PHE A 492 -2.80 -16.85 -5.55
N ILE A 493 -3.07 -17.45 -6.71
CA ILE A 493 -4.16 -18.42 -6.89
C ILE A 493 -3.85 -19.71 -6.14
N GLN A 494 -2.62 -20.17 -6.25
CA GLN A 494 -2.10 -21.29 -5.48
C GLN A 494 -0.72 -20.95 -4.96
N CYS A 495 -0.39 -21.55 -3.83
CA CYS A 495 0.81 -21.18 -3.11
C CYS A 495 1.27 -22.31 -2.18
N GLY A 496 1.07 -23.55 -2.64
CA GLY A 496 1.33 -24.76 -1.87
C GLY A 496 2.80 -24.91 -1.49
N ASP A 497 3.71 -24.40 -2.32
CA ASP A 497 5.16 -24.54 -2.16
C ASP A 497 5.82 -23.27 -1.60
N GLY A 498 5.25 -22.08 -1.83
CA GLY A 498 5.76 -20.78 -1.35
C GLY A 498 6.93 -20.20 -2.18
N ILE A 499 7.19 -20.75 -3.36
CA ILE A 499 8.36 -20.50 -4.22
C ILE A 499 8.31 -19.13 -4.89
N LEU A 500 7.14 -18.73 -5.38
CA LEU A 500 7.01 -17.46 -6.12
C LEU A 500 6.78 -16.26 -5.21
N ARG A 501 6.37 -16.48 -3.96
CA ARG A 501 5.93 -15.40 -3.06
C ARG A 501 7.01 -14.37 -2.74
N GLU A 502 8.27 -14.77 -2.67
CA GLU A 502 9.43 -13.89 -2.40
C GLU A 502 10.15 -13.46 -3.68
N LYS A 503 9.55 -13.77 -4.84
CA LYS A 503 10.12 -13.52 -6.17
C LYS A 503 9.27 -12.57 -7.01
N VAL A 504 8.19 -12.03 -6.45
CA VAL A 504 7.40 -10.96 -7.05
C VAL A 504 7.88 -9.64 -6.45
N ASN A 505 8.60 -8.86 -7.25
CA ASN A 505 9.10 -7.55 -6.86
C ASN A 505 8.28 -6.48 -7.57
N GLU A 506 7.68 -5.56 -6.82
CA GLU A 506 7.18 -4.30 -7.36
C GLU A 506 8.40 -3.42 -7.65
N VAL A 507 8.70 -3.22 -8.93
CA VAL A 507 9.83 -2.40 -9.38
C VAL A 507 9.42 -0.92 -9.40
N SER A 508 8.16 -0.66 -9.74
CA SER A 508 7.44 0.61 -9.59
C SER A 508 5.93 0.30 -9.48
N LYS A 509 5.08 1.31 -9.22
CA LYS A 509 3.62 1.09 -9.11
C LYS A 509 3.01 0.44 -10.38
N THR A 510 3.67 0.61 -11.53
CA THR A 510 3.24 0.13 -12.85
C THR A 510 4.11 -1.00 -13.40
N LYS A 511 5.19 -1.43 -12.72
CA LYS A 511 6.09 -2.48 -13.21
C LYS A 511 6.35 -3.56 -12.17
N TYR A 512 6.08 -4.82 -12.54
CA TYR A 512 6.22 -5.98 -11.68
C TYR A 512 7.21 -6.97 -12.27
N ARG A 513 8.17 -7.46 -11.49
CA ARG A 513 9.12 -8.50 -11.88
C ARG A 513 8.80 -9.78 -11.14
N VAL A 514 8.60 -10.90 -11.85
CA VAL A 514 8.45 -12.23 -11.26
C VAL A 514 9.64 -13.10 -11.65
N THR A 515 10.44 -13.53 -10.68
CA THR A 515 11.61 -14.37 -10.91
C THR A 515 11.28 -15.85 -10.75
N LEU A 516 11.71 -16.67 -11.71
CA LEU A 516 11.51 -18.11 -11.77
C LEU A 516 12.70 -18.87 -11.14
N PRO A 517 12.50 -20.07 -10.54
CA PRO A 517 13.60 -20.83 -9.94
C PRO A 517 14.74 -21.27 -10.88
N SER A 518 14.50 -21.31 -12.19
CA SER A 518 15.55 -21.48 -13.21
C SER A 518 16.58 -20.33 -13.20
N GLY A 519 16.19 -19.14 -12.71
CA GLY A 519 16.95 -17.91 -12.82
C GLY A 519 16.36 -16.94 -13.83
N SER A 520 15.46 -17.40 -14.71
CA SER A 520 14.72 -16.54 -15.64
C SER A 520 13.81 -15.61 -14.87
N TYR A 521 13.39 -14.50 -15.47
CA TYR A 521 12.38 -13.63 -14.89
C TYR A 521 11.47 -13.05 -15.96
N VAL A 522 10.30 -12.61 -15.53
CA VAL A 522 9.35 -11.89 -16.37
C VAL A 522 9.08 -10.51 -15.78
N ASP A 523 9.33 -9.49 -16.59
CA ASP A 523 8.93 -8.11 -16.33
C ASP A 523 7.58 -7.86 -16.98
N ILE A 524 6.67 -7.31 -16.19
CA ILE A 524 5.28 -7.03 -16.54
C ILE A 524 5.07 -5.54 -16.33
N SER A 525 5.02 -4.78 -17.41
CA SER A 525 4.81 -3.34 -17.38
C SER A 525 3.36 -3.02 -17.75
N LEU A 526 2.68 -2.30 -16.89
CA LEU A 526 1.34 -1.79 -17.13
C LEU A 526 1.44 -0.48 -17.90
N VAL A 527 0.82 -0.44 -19.07
CA VAL A 527 0.90 0.68 -20.01
C VAL A 527 -0.52 1.17 -20.32
N TYR A 528 -0.65 2.45 -20.70
CA TYR A 528 -1.92 3.08 -21.10
C TYR A 528 -2.94 3.09 -19.95
N GLU A 529 -2.71 3.96 -18.95
CA GLU A 529 -3.54 4.08 -17.71
C GLU A 529 -3.70 2.75 -16.95
N GLY A 530 -2.80 1.79 -17.17
CA GLY A 530 -2.78 0.52 -16.45
C GLY A 530 -3.66 -0.60 -17.03
N PHE A 531 -4.18 -0.46 -18.26
CA PHE A 531 -5.06 -1.46 -18.87
C PHE A 531 -4.37 -2.46 -19.80
N LEU A 532 -3.25 -2.08 -20.39
CA LEU A 532 -2.46 -2.92 -21.29
C LEU A 532 -1.21 -3.44 -20.56
N MET A 533 -0.72 -4.60 -20.98
CA MET A 533 0.45 -5.22 -20.35
C MET A 533 1.51 -5.52 -21.40
N ASN A 534 2.71 -4.95 -21.22
CA ASN A 534 3.90 -5.41 -21.92
C ASN A 534 4.56 -6.49 -21.08
N VAL A 535 4.91 -7.61 -21.71
CA VAL A 535 5.50 -8.77 -21.05
C VAL A 535 6.87 -9.04 -21.65
N HIS A 536 7.92 -8.97 -20.84
CA HIS A 536 9.29 -9.26 -21.22
C HIS A 536 9.81 -10.42 -20.39
N VAL A 537 10.18 -11.52 -21.04
CA VAL A 537 10.79 -12.70 -20.41
C VAL A 537 12.28 -12.70 -20.72
N THR A 538 13.11 -12.63 -19.68
CA THR A 538 14.56 -12.78 -19.79
C THR A 538 14.93 -14.22 -19.44
N PRO A 539 15.59 -14.97 -20.35
CA PRO A 539 16.00 -16.34 -20.09
C PRO A 539 17.24 -16.39 -19.19
N SER A 540 17.42 -17.53 -18.56
CA SER A 540 18.64 -17.95 -17.86
C SER A 540 19.37 -19.02 -18.67
N VAL A 541 20.63 -19.30 -18.34
CA VAL A 541 21.37 -20.38 -19.01
C VAL A 541 20.75 -21.77 -18.78
N ALA A 542 19.91 -21.94 -17.75
CA ALA A 542 19.16 -23.18 -17.52
C ALA A 542 18.04 -23.39 -18.54
N ASP A 543 17.62 -22.34 -19.25
CA ASP A 543 16.56 -22.41 -20.26
C ASP A 543 17.08 -22.89 -21.63
N PHE A 544 18.38 -22.79 -21.88
CA PHE A 544 18.97 -23.13 -23.18
C PHE A 544 18.65 -24.59 -23.56
N ASN A 545 18.08 -24.79 -24.75
CA ASN A 545 17.53 -26.06 -25.27
C ASN A 545 16.41 -26.68 -24.42
N LYS A 546 15.76 -25.92 -23.53
CA LYS A 546 14.78 -26.44 -22.56
C LYS A 546 13.51 -25.62 -22.49
N THR A 547 13.26 -24.74 -23.47
CA THR A 547 12.00 -23.98 -23.56
C THR A 547 11.07 -24.52 -24.64
N SER A 548 9.82 -24.13 -24.55
CA SER A 548 8.81 -24.24 -25.60
C SER A 548 7.69 -23.23 -25.33
N GLY A 549 6.76 -23.07 -26.26
CA GLY A 549 5.69 -22.07 -26.19
C GLY A 549 5.84 -21.02 -27.28
N LEU A 550 5.17 -19.88 -27.10
CA LEU A 550 5.29 -18.73 -28.00
C LEU A 550 6.73 -18.16 -28.03
N CYS A 551 7.48 -18.26 -26.93
CA CYS A 551 8.87 -17.79 -26.88
C CYS A 551 9.89 -18.66 -27.63
N GLY A 552 9.48 -19.80 -28.21
CA GLY A 552 10.37 -20.68 -28.98
C GLY A 552 11.17 -21.67 -28.14
N SER A 553 12.14 -22.33 -28.80
CA SER A 553 12.94 -23.44 -28.23
C SER A 553 14.22 -22.99 -27.51
N PHE A 554 14.63 -21.73 -27.72
CA PHE A 554 15.85 -21.15 -27.18
C PHE A 554 17.07 -22.05 -27.38
N ASP A 555 17.39 -22.32 -28.64
CA ASP A 555 18.46 -23.22 -29.07
C ASP A 555 19.48 -22.55 -30.01
N GLY A 556 19.31 -21.25 -30.28
CA GLY A 556 20.13 -20.47 -31.20
C GLY A 556 19.64 -20.53 -32.65
N ASN A 557 18.54 -21.22 -32.96
CA ASN A 557 18.02 -21.36 -34.31
C ASN A 557 16.70 -20.62 -34.52
N ILE A 558 16.79 -19.39 -35.00
CA ILE A 558 15.61 -18.55 -35.31
C ILE A 558 14.53 -19.22 -36.19
N ASN A 559 14.91 -20.20 -37.03
CA ASN A 559 13.99 -20.83 -37.98
C ASN A 559 13.06 -21.88 -37.36
N ASN A 560 13.29 -22.30 -36.11
CA ASN A 560 12.45 -23.28 -35.41
C ASN A 560 11.77 -22.70 -34.16
N ASP A 561 11.71 -21.38 -33.99
CA ASP A 561 11.07 -20.79 -32.83
C ASP A 561 9.53 -20.72 -32.95
N ARG A 562 8.99 -20.87 -34.17
CA ARG A 562 7.54 -20.94 -34.42
C ARG A 562 7.04 -22.37 -34.57
N LEU A 563 7.44 -23.25 -33.65
CA LEU A 563 6.98 -24.64 -33.61
C LEU A 563 5.55 -24.76 -33.09
N LYS A 564 4.86 -25.81 -33.53
CA LYS A 564 3.54 -26.18 -33.01
C LYS A 564 3.67 -26.89 -31.67
N ARG A 565 2.66 -26.73 -30.80
CA ARG A 565 2.54 -27.54 -29.58
C ARG A 565 2.63 -29.04 -29.96
N PRO A 566 3.52 -29.82 -29.30
CA PRO A 566 3.64 -31.24 -29.58
C PRO A 566 2.28 -31.96 -29.50
N GLY A 567 1.94 -32.71 -30.54
CA GLY A 567 0.67 -33.43 -30.64
C GLY A 567 -0.55 -32.59 -31.06
N SER A 568 -0.40 -31.29 -31.32
CA SER A 568 -1.50 -30.46 -31.82
C SER A 568 -1.80 -30.70 -33.29
N THR A 569 -3.09 -30.80 -33.62
CA THR A 569 -3.60 -30.88 -35.00
C THR A 569 -3.84 -29.52 -35.63
N ASP A 570 -3.66 -28.43 -34.87
CA ASP A 570 -3.80 -27.08 -35.42
C ASP A 570 -2.71 -26.80 -36.45
N ASN A 571 -3.06 -26.04 -37.49
CA ASN A 571 -2.11 -25.65 -38.53
C ASN A 571 -1.47 -24.30 -38.24
N ASP A 572 -2.12 -23.46 -37.42
CA ASP A 572 -1.57 -22.20 -36.96
C ASP A 572 -0.67 -22.45 -35.73
N PRO A 573 0.64 -22.18 -35.82
CA PRO A 573 1.55 -22.37 -34.69
C PRO A 573 1.11 -21.60 -33.45
N ASN A 574 0.60 -20.38 -33.59
CA ASN A 574 0.20 -19.55 -32.46
C ASN A 574 -1.04 -20.16 -31.76
N ARG A 575 -2.04 -20.57 -32.56
CA ARG A 575 -3.26 -21.20 -32.06
C ARG A 575 -2.99 -22.56 -31.41
N SER A 576 -1.99 -23.30 -31.90
CA SER A 576 -1.59 -24.57 -31.32
C SER A 576 -1.17 -24.47 -29.84
N TRP A 577 -0.70 -23.28 -29.42
CA TRP A 577 -0.32 -22.98 -28.03
C TRP A 577 -1.47 -22.49 -27.16
N MET A 578 -2.70 -22.44 -27.66
CA MET A 578 -3.88 -22.11 -26.85
C MET A 578 -4.08 -23.14 -25.73
N VAL A 579 -4.32 -22.64 -24.52
CA VAL A 579 -4.44 -23.42 -23.29
C VAL A 579 -5.89 -23.89 -23.10
N GLN A 580 -6.05 -25.16 -22.76
CA GLN A 580 -7.35 -25.74 -22.45
C GLN A 580 -7.80 -25.35 -21.03
N ALA A 581 -9.11 -25.30 -20.78
CA ALA A 581 -9.66 -24.83 -19.50
C ALA A 581 -9.10 -25.55 -18.25
N LYS A 582 -8.76 -26.83 -18.36
CA LYS A 582 -8.19 -27.63 -17.25
C LYS A 582 -6.75 -27.24 -16.87
N ASP A 583 -6.00 -26.68 -17.81
CA ASP A 583 -4.57 -26.33 -17.68
C ASP A 583 -4.37 -24.80 -17.60
N ASN A 584 -5.46 -24.04 -17.63
CA ASN A 584 -5.47 -22.59 -17.61
C ASN A 584 -5.22 -22.06 -16.20
N LEU A 585 -4.06 -21.45 -15.98
CA LEU A 585 -3.59 -20.99 -14.68
C LEU A 585 -4.39 -19.82 -14.11
N PHE A 586 -5.19 -19.13 -14.93
CA PHE A 586 -6.11 -18.09 -14.44
C PHE A 586 -7.30 -18.68 -13.67
N ASN A 587 -7.53 -20.00 -13.75
CA ASN A 587 -8.58 -20.71 -13.03
C ASN A 587 -8.14 -21.13 -11.62
N GLU A 588 -9.02 -20.97 -10.63
CA GLU A 588 -8.72 -21.28 -9.21
C GLU A 588 -8.59 -22.79 -8.89
N ASN A 589 -9.03 -23.68 -9.80
CA ASN A 589 -9.17 -25.12 -9.52
C ASN A 589 -8.16 -26.02 -10.28
N VAL A 590 -7.06 -25.47 -10.79
CA VAL A 590 -6.05 -26.26 -11.51
C VAL A 590 -5.37 -27.23 -10.55
N VAL A 591 -5.20 -28.50 -10.92
CA VAL A 591 -4.44 -29.45 -10.10
C VAL A 591 -2.98 -29.41 -10.52
N LEU A 592 -2.12 -28.89 -9.63
CA LEU A 592 -0.70 -28.72 -9.90
C LEU A 592 0.13 -29.67 -9.05
N SER A 593 1.18 -30.24 -9.66
CA SER A 593 2.20 -30.99 -8.95
C SER A 593 2.98 -30.05 -8.04
N HIS A 594 3.28 -30.53 -6.84
CA HIS A 594 4.19 -29.81 -5.95
C HIS A 594 5.57 -29.75 -6.60
N TRP A 595 6.32 -28.74 -6.21
CA TRP A 595 7.69 -28.58 -6.65
C TRP A 595 8.56 -29.70 -6.07
N GLU A 596 9.08 -30.57 -6.94
CA GLU A 596 9.88 -31.73 -6.52
C GLU A 596 11.30 -31.34 -6.04
N ASP A 597 11.78 -30.13 -6.35
CA ASP A 597 13.16 -29.69 -6.08
C ASP A 597 13.29 -28.70 -4.91
N GLN A 598 13.69 -29.18 -3.75
CA GLN A 598 13.76 -28.40 -2.51
C GLN A 598 14.55 -27.07 -2.62
N TYR A 599 14.13 -26.05 -1.87
CA TYR A 599 14.85 -24.77 -1.75
C TYR A 599 16.34 -25.01 -1.48
N ARG A 600 17.19 -24.38 -2.28
CA ARG A 600 18.64 -24.47 -2.10
C ARG A 600 19.11 -23.25 -1.32
N PHE A 601 19.87 -23.50 -0.26
CA PHE A 601 20.46 -22.47 0.57
C PHE A 601 21.96 -22.51 0.40
N CYS A 602 22.60 -21.35 0.40
CA CYS A 602 24.05 -21.31 0.60
C CYS A 602 24.37 -21.86 2.00
N THR A 603 25.59 -22.34 2.18
CA THR A 603 26.03 -23.09 3.37
C THR A 603 27.38 -22.59 3.88
N CYS A 604 27.82 -23.12 5.03
CA CYS A 604 29.11 -22.83 5.62
C CYS A 604 29.94 -24.11 5.70
N ASP A 605 31.16 -24.07 5.16
CA ASP A 605 32.11 -25.19 5.22
C ASP A 605 33.13 -25.06 6.37
N SER A 606 33.18 -23.89 7.06
CA SER A 606 34.19 -23.61 8.09
C SER A 606 33.77 -24.03 9.49
N LYS A 607 34.64 -24.82 10.13
CA LYS A 607 34.59 -25.14 11.56
C LYS A 607 35.26 -24.06 12.42
N SER A 608 34.64 -22.89 12.57
CA SER A 608 35.23 -21.76 13.32
C SER A 608 34.29 -21.15 14.36
N VAL A 609 34.90 -20.68 15.46
CA VAL A 609 34.27 -19.92 16.56
C VAL A 609 33.84 -18.52 16.14
N LYS A 610 34.62 -17.91 15.24
CA LYS A 610 34.32 -16.61 14.64
C LYS A 610 33.62 -16.82 13.30
N PRO A 611 32.70 -15.94 12.90
CA PRO A 611 32.11 -16.01 11.58
C PRO A 611 33.19 -15.89 10.50
N THR A 612 33.25 -16.86 9.59
CA THR A 612 34.05 -16.67 8.37
C THR A 612 33.32 -15.74 7.42
N TYR A 613 34.07 -14.82 6.81
CA TYR A 613 33.55 -13.90 5.79
C TYR A 613 33.32 -14.59 4.44
N THR A 614 33.04 -15.90 4.43
CA THR A 614 32.86 -16.71 3.22
C THR A 614 31.68 -17.67 3.37
N ALA A 615 30.72 -17.59 2.46
CA ALA A 615 29.61 -18.53 2.31
C ALA A 615 29.76 -19.36 1.03
N THR A 616 29.35 -20.62 1.03
CA THR A 616 29.45 -21.55 -0.10
C THR A 616 28.08 -21.87 -0.68
N CYS A 617 27.85 -21.58 -1.95
CA CYS A 617 26.64 -21.93 -2.69
C CYS A 617 26.94 -23.12 -3.61
N ASP A 618 26.80 -24.34 -3.09
CA ASP A 618 27.05 -25.58 -3.82
C ASP A 618 25.78 -26.04 -4.54
N VAL A 619 25.85 -26.12 -5.87
CA VAL A 619 24.69 -26.41 -6.74
C VAL A 619 24.18 -27.84 -6.61
N GLU A 620 24.98 -28.79 -6.10
CA GLU A 620 24.57 -30.18 -5.89
C GLU A 620 23.97 -30.41 -4.50
N THR A 621 24.41 -29.65 -3.49
CA THR A 621 23.91 -29.84 -2.13
C THR A 621 22.44 -29.46 -1.99
N LYS A 622 21.56 -30.46 -2.08
CA LYS A 622 20.15 -30.33 -1.73
C LYS A 622 20.01 -30.29 -0.19
N LYS A 623 19.95 -29.10 0.40
CA LYS A 623 19.55 -28.95 1.81
C LYS A 623 18.03 -28.85 1.92
N ILE A 624 17.44 -29.96 2.35
CA ILE A 624 16.00 -30.13 2.51
C ILE A 624 15.49 -29.26 3.67
N CYS A 625 14.75 -28.20 3.38
CA CYS A 625 14.03 -27.44 4.41
C CYS A 625 12.58 -27.23 3.96
N ASP A 626 11.62 -27.76 4.73
CA ASP A 626 10.21 -27.39 4.58
C ASP A 626 10.05 -25.97 5.12
N VAL A 627 10.26 -24.99 4.25
CA VAL A 627 10.10 -23.57 4.63
C VAL A 627 8.61 -23.31 4.81
N LYS A 628 8.18 -22.95 6.02
CA LYS A 628 6.85 -22.37 6.20
C LYS A 628 6.85 -21.02 5.47
N PRO A 629 5.88 -20.78 4.55
CA PRO A 629 5.83 -19.51 3.84
C PRO A 629 5.74 -18.35 4.84
N VAL A 630 6.59 -17.33 4.64
CA VAL A 630 6.77 -16.18 5.54
C VAL A 630 5.53 -15.28 5.56
N PHE A 631 4.77 -15.23 4.45
CA PHE A 631 3.56 -14.41 4.34
C PHE A 631 2.34 -15.28 4.05
N LYS A 632 1.50 -15.52 5.07
CA LYS A 632 0.22 -16.24 4.91
C LYS A 632 -0.88 -15.37 4.30
N ASP A 633 -0.68 -14.06 4.22
CA ASP A 633 -1.79 -13.10 4.16
C ASP A 633 -2.28 -12.68 2.76
N ARG A 634 -1.78 -13.27 1.67
CA ARG A 634 -2.22 -12.95 0.28
C ARG A 634 -2.61 -14.18 -0.55
N CYS A 635 -2.80 -15.33 0.10
CA CYS A 635 -3.08 -16.59 -0.57
C CYS A 635 -4.56 -16.95 -0.59
N VAL A 636 -5.07 -17.31 -1.77
CA VAL A 636 -6.49 -17.68 -1.96
C VAL A 636 -6.80 -19.14 -1.53
N ASP A 637 -5.89 -19.85 -0.85
CA ASP A 637 -6.05 -21.28 -0.52
C ASP A 637 -7.30 -21.58 0.34
N LYS A 638 -8.28 -22.24 -0.28
CA LYS A 638 -9.58 -22.62 0.31
C LYS A 638 -9.46 -23.69 1.39
N LYS A 639 -8.38 -24.48 1.44
CA LYS A 639 -8.27 -25.68 2.28
C LYS A 639 -8.03 -25.41 3.77
N ARG A 640 -7.62 -24.20 4.18
CA ARG A 640 -7.27 -23.86 5.58
C ARG A 640 -8.32 -23.03 6.34
N ARG A 641 -9.49 -22.76 5.74
CA ARG A 641 -10.45 -21.72 6.18
C ARG A 641 -11.35 -22.05 7.38
N LYS A 642 -11.13 -23.15 8.13
CA LYS A 642 -12.09 -23.62 9.14
C LYS A 642 -11.44 -24.13 10.42
N ARG A 643 -11.63 -23.42 11.55
CA ARG A 643 -11.33 -23.92 12.90
C ARG A 643 -12.58 -24.55 13.52
N ARG A 644 -12.39 -25.67 14.23
CA ARG A 644 -13.46 -26.38 14.94
C ARG A 644 -13.72 -25.65 16.28
N SER A 645 -14.89 -25.04 16.45
CA SER A 645 -15.29 -24.48 17.75
C SER A 645 -15.70 -25.60 18.72
N GLY A 646 -15.63 -25.32 20.03
CA GLY A 646 -16.00 -26.26 21.11
C GLY A 646 -17.41 -26.84 21.02
N ASN A 647 -18.32 -26.20 20.27
CA ASN A 647 -19.69 -26.68 20.01
C ASN A 647 -19.85 -27.39 18.64
N GLY A 648 -18.78 -27.79 17.96
CA GLY A 648 -18.85 -28.56 16.73
C GLY A 648 -19.22 -27.78 15.45
N LYS A 649 -19.56 -26.49 15.54
CA LYS A 649 -19.76 -25.59 14.39
C LYS A 649 -18.40 -25.07 13.88
N TYR A 650 -18.16 -25.15 12.56
CA TYR A 650 -16.97 -24.58 11.91
C TYR A 650 -17.18 -23.07 11.71
N LYS A 651 -16.31 -22.21 12.27
CA LYS A 651 -16.30 -20.77 11.97
C LYS A 651 -15.07 -20.40 11.12
N PRO A 652 -15.19 -19.51 10.12
CA PRO A 652 -14.04 -18.93 9.42
C PRO A 652 -13.13 -18.17 10.40
N THR A 653 -11.82 -18.17 10.13
CA THR A 653 -10.82 -17.44 10.95
C THR A 653 -10.65 -16.01 10.46
N ASP A 654 -10.22 -15.09 11.34
CA ASP A 654 -9.86 -13.71 10.99
C ASP A 654 -8.74 -13.64 9.94
N GLU A 655 -7.83 -14.63 9.94
CA GLU A 655 -6.82 -14.87 8.90
C GLU A 655 -7.41 -15.31 7.54
N GLY A 656 -8.74 -15.33 7.34
CA GLY A 656 -9.41 -15.80 6.11
C GLY A 656 -10.11 -14.70 5.31
N ASP A 657 -10.05 -13.45 5.77
CA ASP A 657 -10.69 -12.30 5.12
C ASP A 657 -9.75 -11.69 4.05
N PHE A 658 -9.34 -12.52 3.08
CA PHE A 658 -8.41 -12.17 2.00
C PHE A 658 -9.07 -11.54 0.77
N HIS A 659 -8.23 -10.91 -0.06
CA HIS A 659 -8.48 -10.31 -1.38
C HIS A 659 -9.67 -10.94 -2.11
N GLN A 660 -10.69 -10.12 -2.41
CA GLN A 660 -11.89 -10.59 -3.10
C GLN A 660 -11.60 -10.78 -4.59
N THR A 661 -11.87 -11.98 -5.13
CA THR A 661 -11.69 -12.26 -6.55
C THR A 661 -12.63 -11.37 -7.38
N VAL A 662 -12.08 -10.54 -8.27
CA VAL A 662 -12.88 -9.74 -9.21
C VAL A 662 -13.57 -10.67 -10.22
N LYS A 663 -14.90 -10.80 -10.14
CA LYS A 663 -15.71 -11.61 -11.08
C LYS A 663 -16.01 -10.85 -12.38
N LEU A 664 -16.24 -11.60 -13.46
CA LEU A 664 -16.62 -11.07 -14.80
C LEU A 664 -17.84 -10.13 -14.81
N ALA A 665 -18.77 -10.25 -13.87
CA ALA A 665 -19.92 -9.34 -13.75
C ALA A 665 -19.51 -7.92 -13.35
N PHE A 666 -18.50 -7.78 -12.48
CA PHE A 666 -17.89 -6.50 -12.09
C PHE A 666 -17.29 -5.77 -13.30
N VAL A 667 -16.64 -6.53 -14.19
CA VAL A 667 -16.02 -6.07 -15.45
C VAL A 667 -17.04 -5.47 -16.43
N SER A 668 -18.31 -5.84 -16.34
CA SER A 668 -19.38 -5.33 -17.20
C SER A 668 -19.67 -3.86 -16.95
N LYS A 669 -19.75 -3.42 -15.67
CA LYS A 669 -20.08 -2.04 -15.29
C LYS A 669 -18.95 -1.07 -15.66
N TYR A 670 -17.70 -1.53 -15.51
CA TYR A 670 -16.51 -0.80 -15.93
C TYR A 670 -16.46 -0.53 -17.44
N ARG A 671 -16.90 -1.50 -18.24
CA ARG A 671 -16.88 -1.44 -19.72
C ARG A 671 -17.60 -0.23 -20.29
N ASP A 672 -18.71 0.17 -19.66
CA ASP A 672 -19.54 1.27 -20.12
C ASP A 672 -18.93 2.64 -19.81
N HIS A 673 -18.13 2.75 -18.74
CA HIS A 673 -17.44 4.00 -18.38
C HIS A 673 -16.27 4.29 -19.35
N PHE A 674 -15.48 3.28 -19.70
CA PHE A 674 -14.32 3.43 -20.59
C PHE A 674 -14.71 3.69 -22.05
N ASN A 675 -15.76 3.02 -22.54
CA ASN A 675 -16.27 3.21 -23.90
C ASN A 675 -16.75 4.67 -24.16
N GLN A 676 -17.16 5.41 -23.12
CA GLN A 676 -17.56 6.82 -23.25
C GLN A 676 -16.37 7.77 -23.54
N ARG A 677 -15.12 7.40 -23.21
CA ARG A 677 -13.91 8.20 -23.51
C ARG A 677 -13.37 7.99 -24.94
N GLN A 678 -13.77 6.93 -25.66
CA GLN A 678 -13.14 6.49 -26.92
C GLN A 678 -14.01 6.62 -28.20
N HIS A 679 -14.68 7.76 -28.39
CA HIS A 679 -15.14 8.14 -29.73
C HIS A 679 -14.17 9.15 -30.37
N ARG A 680 -13.02 8.66 -30.86
CA ARG A 680 -12.15 9.45 -31.73
C ARG A 680 -12.27 8.97 -33.18
N SER A 681 -12.34 9.91 -34.12
CA SER A 681 -12.24 9.63 -35.55
C SER A 681 -10.85 9.06 -35.86
N ILE A 682 -10.79 7.86 -36.47
CA ILE A 682 -9.54 7.25 -36.91
C ILE A 682 -8.87 8.17 -37.93
N LYS A 683 -7.73 8.77 -37.58
CA LYS A 683 -6.89 9.50 -38.51
C LYS A 683 -6.10 8.48 -39.33
N GLN A 684 -6.11 8.60 -40.66
CA GLN A 684 -5.25 7.75 -41.49
C GLN A 684 -3.80 8.23 -41.39
N TYR A 685 -2.94 7.38 -40.85
CA TYR A 685 -1.49 7.55 -40.88
C TYR A 685 -0.92 6.90 -42.15
N THR A 686 -0.07 7.62 -42.87
CA THR A 686 0.74 7.04 -43.94
C THR A 686 2.04 6.49 -43.35
N GLU A 687 2.70 5.54 -44.02
CA GLU A 687 4.01 5.02 -43.56
C GLU A 687 5.00 6.15 -43.29
N GLU A 688 5.06 7.15 -44.15
CA GLU A 688 5.98 8.29 -44.00
C GLU A 688 5.65 9.14 -42.76
N THR A 689 4.37 9.48 -42.54
CA THR A 689 3.98 10.30 -41.38
C THR A 689 4.11 9.52 -40.07
N ALA A 690 3.76 8.24 -40.06
CA ALA A 690 3.97 7.35 -38.91
C ALA A 690 5.47 7.19 -38.60
N ARG A 691 6.31 6.99 -39.61
CA ARG A 691 7.76 6.89 -39.42
C ARG A 691 8.34 8.18 -38.85
N GLN A 692 7.94 9.34 -39.36
CA GLN A 692 8.41 10.63 -38.83
C GLN A 692 8.06 10.82 -37.36
N ASP A 693 6.82 10.48 -36.97
CA ASP A 693 6.36 10.61 -35.58
C ASP A 693 7.02 9.56 -34.66
N CYS A 694 7.15 8.30 -35.10
CA CYS A 694 7.81 7.25 -34.32
C CYS A 694 9.31 7.52 -34.13
N MET A 695 9.97 8.16 -35.09
CA MET A 695 11.37 8.56 -34.96
C MET A 695 11.59 9.64 -33.89
N GLN A 696 10.53 10.28 -33.37
CA GLN A 696 10.65 11.16 -32.20
C GLN A 696 11.08 10.39 -30.94
N LEU A 697 10.85 9.08 -30.86
CA LEU A 697 11.37 8.21 -29.80
C LEU A 697 12.89 8.34 -29.64
N LEU A 698 13.60 8.55 -30.75
CA LEU A 698 15.06 8.69 -30.77
C LEU A 698 15.56 9.96 -30.08
N ASN A 699 14.70 10.97 -29.94
CA ASN A 699 15.04 12.23 -29.29
C ASN A 699 14.81 12.20 -27.77
N THR A 700 14.20 11.13 -27.24
CA THR A 700 14.00 10.98 -25.80
C THR A 700 15.33 10.75 -25.08
N THR A 701 15.44 11.26 -23.85
CA THR A 701 16.65 11.09 -23.06
C THR A 701 16.91 9.61 -22.75
N ALA A 702 15.85 8.83 -22.54
CA ALA A 702 15.93 7.39 -22.36
C ALA A 702 16.56 6.68 -23.56
N PHE A 703 16.11 6.98 -24.79
CA PHE A 703 16.70 6.39 -26.00
C PHE A 703 18.18 6.79 -26.17
N GLN A 704 18.51 8.08 -26.03
CA GLN A 704 19.88 8.57 -26.22
C GLN A 704 20.90 7.93 -25.27
N LYS A 705 20.47 7.60 -24.04
CA LYS A 705 21.30 6.87 -23.08
C LYS A 705 21.42 5.40 -23.48
N CYS A 706 20.31 4.76 -23.84
CA CYS A 706 20.28 3.36 -24.24
C CYS A 706 21.01 3.08 -25.57
N SER A 707 21.05 4.03 -26.50
CA SER A 707 21.78 3.87 -27.78
C SER A 707 23.29 3.73 -27.60
N ASN A 708 23.83 4.10 -26.43
CA ASN A 708 25.25 3.92 -26.13
C ASN A 708 25.58 2.51 -25.60
N VAL A 709 24.59 1.68 -25.31
CA VAL A 709 24.79 0.30 -24.85
C VAL A 709 25.14 -0.60 -26.06
N PRO A 710 26.31 -1.27 -26.05
CA PRO A 710 26.75 -2.08 -27.19
C PRO A 710 25.81 -3.24 -27.51
N GLY A 711 25.57 -3.47 -28.80
CA GLY A 711 24.85 -4.63 -29.31
C GLY A 711 23.33 -4.52 -29.32
N LEU A 712 22.76 -3.35 -28.98
CA LEU A 712 21.33 -3.09 -29.07
C LEU A 712 20.91 -2.66 -30.49
N ASP A 713 19.79 -3.19 -30.96
CA ASP A 713 19.10 -2.79 -32.18
C ASP A 713 17.62 -2.58 -31.87
N PHE A 714 17.13 -1.36 -32.12
CA PHE A 714 15.74 -0.97 -31.88
C PHE A 714 14.92 -0.86 -33.18
N THR A 715 15.47 -1.32 -34.31
CA THR A 715 14.79 -1.25 -35.62
C THR A 715 13.44 -1.95 -35.60
N ALA A 716 13.34 -3.11 -34.93
CA ALA A 716 12.08 -3.82 -34.75
C ALA A 716 11.06 -2.95 -34.00
N THR A 717 11.44 -2.39 -32.85
CA THR A 717 10.56 -1.55 -32.03
C THR A 717 10.07 -0.28 -32.74
N ILE A 718 10.91 0.32 -33.60
CA ILE A 718 10.48 1.46 -34.43
C ILE A 718 9.50 1.02 -35.52
N ASN A 719 9.70 -0.14 -36.13
CA ASN A 719 8.77 -0.67 -37.14
C ASN A 719 7.41 -1.04 -36.51
N ASP A 720 7.44 -1.62 -35.32
CA ASP A 720 6.25 -1.92 -34.50
C ASP A 720 5.44 -0.63 -34.26
N CYS A 721 6.11 0.46 -33.85
CA CYS A 721 5.47 1.77 -33.67
C CYS A 721 4.78 2.27 -34.94
N ILE A 722 5.41 2.09 -36.11
CA ILE A 722 4.86 2.52 -37.39
C ILE A 722 3.59 1.73 -37.70
N LEU A 723 3.62 0.42 -37.49
CA LEU A 723 2.47 -0.46 -37.73
C LEU A 723 1.32 -0.11 -36.79
N ASP A 724 1.59 0.08 -35.50
CA ASP A 724 0.60 0.49 -34.50
C ASP A 724 -0.07 1.81 -34.87
N ALA A 725 0.70 2.81 -35.29
CA ALA A 725 0.16 4.11 -35.71
C ALA A 725 -0.74 3.98 -36.95
N GLN A 726 -0.38 3.11 -37.91
CA GLN A 726 -1.16 2.85 -39.12
C GLN A 726 -2.47 2.11 -38.83
N ILE A 727 -2.45 1.15 -37.90
CA ILE A 727 -3.60 0.31 -37.53
C ILE A 727 -4.57 1.09 -36.64
N THR A 728 -4.06 1.76 -35.62
CA THR A 728 -4.88 2.45 -34.60
C THR A 728 -5.26 3.87 -35.03
N GLY A 729 -4.48 4.49 -35.92
CA GLY A 729 -4.66 5.88 -36.30
C GLY A 729 -4.27 6.89 -35.22
N THR A 730 -3.44 6.48 -34.24
CA THR A 730 -3.02 7.31 -33.09
C THR A 730 -1.57 7.03 -32.69
N MET A 731 -0.89 8.04 -32.11
CA MET A 731 0.46 7.91 -31.55
C MET A 731 0.45 7.62 -30.05
N GLU A 732 -0.72 7.39 -29.44
CA GLU A 732 -0.84 7.12 -27.99
C GLU A 732 0.01 5.94 -27.51
N TRP A 733 0.32 5.00 -28.40
CA TRP A 733 1.07 3.78 -28.10
C TRP A 733 2.59 3.98 -28.17
N THR A 734 3.05 5.17 -28.56
CA THR A 734 4.49 5.54 -28.61
C THR A 734 5.14 5.37 -27.24
N LEU A 735 4.43 5.69 -26.15
CA LEU A 735 4.93 5.46 -24.78
C LEU A 735 5.19 3.98 -24.49
N SER A 736 4.36 3.06 -25.03
CA SER A 736 4.58 1.62 -24.90
C SER A 736 5.90 1.18 -25.54
N HIS A 737 6.19 1.67 -26.75
CA HIS A 737 7.44 1.40 -27.46
C HIS A 737 8.65 1.97 -26.73
N LEU A 738 8.50 3.15 -26.13
CA LEU A 738 9.55 3.74 -25.30
C LEU A 738 9.86 2.85 -24.07
N GLU A 739 8.84 2.33 -23.40
CA GLU A 739 9.03 1.39 -22.28
C GLU A 739 9.64 0.05 -22.73
N THR A 740 9.33 -0.41 -23.95
CA THR A 740 9.99 -1.56 -24.59
C THR A 740 11.48 -1.30 -24.82
N ILE A 741 11.86 -0.12 -25.36
CA ILE A 741 13.26 0.30 -25.54
C ILE A 741 14.00 0.27 -24.20
N LYS A 742 13.42 0.88 -23.16
CA LYS A 742 13.99 0.87 -21.81
C LYS A 742 14.19 -0.55 -21.28
N SER A 743 13.20 -1.42 -21.49
CA SER A 743 13.24 -2.81 -20.99
C SER A 743 14.32 -3.64 -21.69
N ILE A 744 14.44 -3.54 -23.02
CA ILE A 744 15.52 -4.20 -23.80
C ILE A 744 16.90 -3.70 -23.34
N CYS A 745 17.02 -2.39 -23.13
CA CYS A 745 18.25 -1.75 -22.68
C CYS A 745 18.68 -2.20 -21.28
N ILE A 746 17.75 -2.22 -20.32
CA ILE A 746 18.00 -2.73 -18.96
C ILE A 746 18.35 -4.22 -19.00
N GLN A 747 17.64 -5.01 -19.81
CA GLN A 747 17.93 -6.43 -19.97
C GLN A 747 19.33 -6.69 -20.52
N GLN A 748 19.80 -5.87 -21.46
CA GLN A 748 21.14 -5.98 -21.98
C GLN A 748 22.20 -5.68 -20.92
N ILE A 749 21.95 -4.69 -20.06
CA ILE A 749 22.81 -4.38 -18.92
C ILE A 749 22.79 -5.52 -17.90
N ASP A 750 21.61 -6.09 -17.61
CA ASP A 750 21.44 -7.22 -16.70
C ASP A 750 22.17 -8.49 -17.20
N THR A 751 22.27 -8.69 -18.52
CA THR A 751 22.85 -9.89 -19.14
C THR A 751 24.33 -9.74 -19.54
N GLN A 752 24.83 -8.54 -19.80
CA GLN A 752 26.25 -8.30 -20.09
C GLN A 752 27.08 -8.11 -18.81
N LYS A 753 27.97 -9.07 -18.50
CA LYS A 753 29.17 -8.80 -17.71
C LYS A 753 30.41 -8.87 -18.59
N LEU A 754 31.25 -7.85 -18.50
CA LEU A 754 32.56 -7.81 -19.13
C LEU A 754 33.44 -9.00 -18.66
N PRO A 755 34.39 -9.45 -19.50
CA PRO A 755 35.43 -10.37 -19.08
C PRO A 755 36.18 -9.81 -17.86
N PRO A 756 36.70 -10.65 -16.96
CA PRO A 756 37.64 -10.27 -15.91
C PRO A 756 38.78 -9.39 -16.48
N LYS A 757 39.28 -8.43 -15.69
CA LYS A 757 40.39 -7.54 -16.09
C LYS A 757 41.62 -8.30 -16.61
N GLU A 758 41.81 -9.52 -16.12
CA GLU A 758 42.85 -10.48 -16.50
C GLU A 758 42.69 -11.01 -17.94
N ASP A 759 41.45 -11.09 -18.44
CA ASP A 759 41.09 -11.59 -19.77
C ASP A 759 41.00 -10.46 -20.83
N LEU A 760 41.14 -9.20 -20.42
CA LEU A 760 41.18 -8.01 -21.30
C LEU A 760 42.60 -7.71 -21.84
N VAL A 761 43.58 -8.56 -21.54
CA VAL A 761 44.95 -8.44 -22.01
C VAL A 761 45.02 -8.71 -23.51
N GLY A 762 45.49 -7.73 -24.29
CA GLY A 762 45.63 -7.84 -25.74
C GLY A 762 44.35 -7.55 -26.54
N ILE A 763 43.24 -7.16 -25.89
CA ILE A 763 42.00 -6.75 -26.57
C ILE A 763 42.08 -5.27 -26.93
N THR A 764 41.76 -4.96 -28.19
CA THR A 764 41.59 -3.57 -28.66
C THR A 764 40.12 -3.23 -28.67
N VAL A 765 39.70 -2.27 -27.85
CA VAL A 765 38.30 -1.78 -27.81
C VAL A 765 38.24 -0.46 -28.56
N THR A 766 37.30 -0.32 -29.49
CA THR A 766 37.09 0.93 -30.24
C THR A 766 35.81 1.61 -29.75
N ILE A 767 35.93 2.81 -29.16
CA ILE A 767 34.79 3.63 -28.74
C ILE A 767 34.85 4.95 -29.51
N ASN A 768 33.74 5.33 -30.17
CA ASN A 768 33.65 6.56 -30.98
C ASN A 768 34.81 6.74 -31.97
N GLY A 769 35.21 5.65 -32.64
CA GLY A 769 36.30 5.65 -33.62
C GLY A 769 37.71 5.69 -33.02
N SER A 770 37.85 5.67 -31.69
CA SER A 770 39.14 5.67 -30.99
C SER A 770 39.45 4.27 -30.47
N SER A 771 40.59 3.69 -30.88
CA SER A 771 41.00 2.34 -30.49
C SER A 771 41.92 2.36 -29.26
N PHE A 772 41.55 1.60 -28.23
CA PHE A 772 42.29 1.43 -26.98
C PHE A 772 42.82 0.01 -26.90
N SER A 773 44.14 -0.17 -26.77
CA SER A 773 44.79 -1.49 -26.70
C SER A 773 45.62 -1.63 -25.42
N ASN A 774 45.83 -2.87 -24.95
CA ASN A 774 46.62 -3.23 -23.77
C ASN A 774 46.16 -2.56 -22.45
N LEU A 775 44.97 -2.93 -21.98
CA LEU A 775 44.28 -2.40 -20.80
C LEU A 775 44.92 -2.79 -19.44
N SER A 776 46.19 -3.21 -19.41
CA SER A 776 46.89 -3.74 -18.22
C SER A 776 47.82 -2.75 -17.51
N ASP A 777 48.03 -1.53 -18.03
CA ASP A 777 48.93 -0.56 -17.42
C ASP A 777 48.28 0.12 -16.20
N GLU A 778 48.88 -0.03 -15.01
CA GLU A 778 48.47 0.62 -13.76
C GLU A 778 48.47 2.17 -13.84
N ASN A 779 49.08 2.74 -14.88
CA ASN A 779 49.15 4.18 -15.14
C ASN A 779 48.38 4.64 -16.38
N ALA A 780 47.66 3.75 -17.07
CA ALA A 780 46.74 4.18 -18.10
C ALA A 780 45.52 4.81 -17.42
N SER A 781 45.35 6.12 -17.59
CA SER A 781 44.11 6.84 -17.30
C SER A 781 43.04 6.40 -18.30
N LEU A 782 42.62 5.14 -18.19
CA LEU A 782 41.44 4.60 -18.84
C LEU A 782 40.24 4.94 -17.96
N PRO A 783 39.09 5.27 -18.55
CA PRO A 783 37.85 5.38 -17.81
C PRO A 783 37.42 3.95 -17.45
N LEU A 784 37.99 3.40 -16.39
CA LEU A 784 37.56 2.13 -15.77
C LEU A 784 36.20 2.28 -15.04
N THR A 785 35.54 3.42 -15.20
CA THR A 785 34.16 3.73 -14.79
C THR A 785 33.10 3.38 -15.83
N VAL A 786 33.46 3.00 -17.07
CA VAL A 786 32.44 3.00 -18.14
C VAL A 786 31.44 1.82 -18.13
N PHE A 787 31.61 0.73 -17.40
CA PHE A 787 30.57 -0.34 -17.43
C PHE A 787 30.44 -1.11 -16.10
N THR A 788 30.28 -0.36 -15.02
CA THR A 788 29.81 -0.85 -13.71
C THR A 788 28.53 -0.11 -13.34
N ASP A 789 27.90 -0.45 -12.23
CA ASP A 789 26.61 0.03 -11.68
C ASP A 789 26.22 1.50 -11.98
N GLU A 790 27.17 2.40 -12.26
CA GLU A 790 26.99 3.77 -12.76
C GLU A 790 26.15 3.91 -14.05
N ILE A 791 26.24 3.06 -15.09
CA ILE A 791 25.38 3.19 -16.30
C ILE A 791 23.94 2.76 -16.01
N PHE A 792 23.78 1.72 -15.19
CA PHE A 792 22.47 1.28 -14.72
C PHE A 792 21.82 2.38 -13.87
N GLU A 793 22.61 2.99 -12.98
CA GLU A 793 22.21 4.18 -12.22
C GLU A 793 21.93 5.36 -13.14
N GLU A 794 22.69 5.61 -14.20
CA GLU A 794 22.48 6.73 -15.13
C GLU A 794 21.26 6.53 -16.06
N ILE A 795 20.87 5.30 -16.36
CA ILE A 795 19.64 5.01 -17.14
C ILE A 795 18.41 5.11 -16.24
N GLN A 796 18.46 4.57 -15.01
CA GLN A 796 17.39 4.74 -14.02
C GLN A 796 17.28 6.18 -13.49
N SER A 797 18.40 6.89 -13.31
CA SER A 797 18.44 8.25 -12.76
C SER A 797 18.25 9.32 -13.82
N VAL A 798 17.92 8.98 -15.06
CA VAL A 798 17.67 9.97 -16.13
C VAL A 798 16.40 9.67 -16.91
N SER A 799 15.84 8.46 -16.80
CA SER A 799 14.57 8.12 -17.45
C SER A 799 13.39 8.24 -16.48
N CYS A 800 12.50 9.18 -16.75
CA CYS A 800 11.29 9.32 -15.95
C CYS A 800 10.20 8.32 -16.37
N PRO A 801 9.36 7.87 -15.41
CA PRO A 801 8.17 7.08 -15.69
C PRO A 801 7.28 7.78 -16.72
N HIS A 802 6.96 7.09 -17.82
CA HIS A 802 6.10 7.57 -18.91
C HIS A 802 6.35 9.02 -19.40
N GLU A 803 7.58 9.54 -19.30
CA GLU A 803 7.92 10.94 -19.62
C GLU A 803 7.01 11.95 -18.87
N CYS A 804 6.70 11.65 -17.62
CA CYS A 804 5.84 12.47 -16.76
C CYS A 804 4.46 12.73 -17.36
N SER A 805 3.97 11.78 -18.17
CA SER A 805 2.65 11.79 -18.81
C SER A 805 2.34 13.09 -19.57
N GLY A 806 3.36 13.89 -19.92
CA GLY A 806 3.20 15.21 -20.51
C GLY A 806 2.75 16.32 -19.56
N PHE A 807 2.62 16.05 -18.26
CA PHE A 807 2.17 16.98 -17.20
C PHE A 807 3.26 17.24 -16.15
N GLY A 808 4.52 17.12 -16.54
CA GLY A 808 5.65 17.34 -15.65
C GLY A 808 6.97 17.44 -16.39
N ILE A 809 8.00 17.81 -15.65
CA ILE A 809 9.37 17.92 -16.14
C ILE A 809 10.19 16.79 -15.53
N CYS A 810 10.87 16.02 -16.38
CA CYS A 810 11.78 14.99 -15.93
C CYS A 810 13.07 15.59 -15.37
N VAL A 811 13.38 15.31 -14.10
CA VAL A 811 14.62 15.75 -13.44
C VAL A 811 15.23 14.57 -12.70
N ASN A 812 16.41 14.13 -13.14
CA ASN A 812 17.15 13.02 -12.55
C ASN A 812 16.30 11.73 -12.37
N GLY A 813 15.52 11.35 -13.39
CA GLY A 813 14.71 10.13 -13.38
C GLY A 813 13.45 10.21 -12.54
N SER A 814 13.14 11.38 -11.97
CA SER A 814 11.90 11.66 -11.23
C SER A 814 11.09 12.75 -11.92
N CYS A 815 9.76 12.63 -11.87
CA CYS A 815 8.87 13.62 -12.42
C CYS A 815 8.58 14.76 -11.43
N ILE A 816 8.83 16.00 -11.86
CA ILE A 816 8.36 17.20 -11.18
C ILE A 816 7.06 17.62 -11.86
N CYS A 817 5.93 17.39 -11.20
CA CYS A 817 4.63 17.62 -11.79
C CYS A 817 4.26 19.09 -11.89
N GLU A 818 3.53 19.42 -12.95
CA GLU A 818 2.87 20.71 -13.11
C GLU A 818 1.73 20.85 -12.09
N LYS A 819 1.27 22.09 -11.88
CA LYS A 819 0.22 22.39 -10.91
C LYS A 819 -1.02 21.51 -11.16
N ASP A 820 -1.60 21.00 -10.08
CA ASP A 820 -2.80 20.14 -10.04
C ASP A 820 -2.56 18.68 -10.49
N HIS A 821 -1.35 18.33 -10.93
CA HIS A 821 -0.94 16.96 -11.27
C HIS A 821 0.00 16.36 -10.23
N ILE A 822 -0.15 15.06 -9.94
CA ILE A 822 0.66 14.32 -8.97
C ILE A 822 0.84 12.85 -9.41
N GLY A 823 1.58 12.07 -8.63
CA GLY A 823 1.93 10.68 -8.93
C GLY A 823 3.33 10.53 -9.49
N GLU A 824 3.80 9.29 -9.65
CA GLU A 824 5.17 8.97 -10.08
C GLU A 824 5.49 9.49 -11.48
N ASP A 825 4.46 9.55 -12.34
CA ASP A 825 4.50 10.04 -13.72
C ASP A 825 3.58 11.26 -13.96
N CYS A 826 3.07 11.93 -12.93
CA CYS A 826 2.16 13.09 -13.07
C CYS A 826 0.81 12.82 -13.78
N SER A 827 0.41 11.55 -13.88
CA SER A 827 -0.87 11.17 -14.51
C SER A 827 -2.11 11.45 -13.64
N LEU A 828 -1.95 11.63 -12.33
CA LEU A 828 -3.09 11.77 -11.41
C LEU A 828 -3.48 13.24 -11.24
N ASP A 829 -4.79 13.52 -11.35
CA ASP A 829 -5.35 14.86 -11.17
C ASP A 829 -5.77 15.03 -9.70
N SER A 830 -5.00 15.84 -8.98
CA SER A 830 -5.22 16.13 -7.55
C SER A 830 -6.49 16.92 -7.26
N THR A 831 -7.13 17.51 -8.27
CA THR A 831 -8.35 18.32 -8.12
C THR A 831 -9.63 17.51 -8.26
N ARG A 832 -9.53 16.25 -8.69
CA ARG A 832 -10.67 15.36 -8.90
C ARG A 832 -10.81 14.35 -7.76
N PRO A 833 -12.03 14.12 -7.24
CA PRO A 833 -12.27 13.00 -6.34
C PRO A 833 -11.95 11.67 -7.04
N PRO A 834 -11.62 10.62 -6.28
CA PRO A 834 -11.45 9.30 -6.86
C PRO A 834 -12.78 8.82 -7.42
N GLU A 835 -12.73 8.09 -8.51
CA GLU A 835 -13.92 7.48 -9.08
C GLU A 835 -14.04 6.04 -8.56
N MET A 836 -15.13 5.72 -7.86
CA MET A 836 -15.35 4.37 -7.38
C MET A 836 -15.86 3.49 -8.52
N ILE A 837 -15.00 2.59 -8.97
CA ILE A 837 -15.34 1.57 -9.96
C ILE A 837 -16.35 0.58 -9.37
N GLY A 838 -16.14 0.19 -8.10
CA GLY A 838 -17.11 -0.53 -7.29
C GLY A 838 -16.49 -1.56 -6.34
N ILE A 839 -17.37 -2.41 -5.79
CA ILE A 839 -17.01 -3.48 -4.87
C ILE A 839 -17.10 -4.85 -5.57
N PRO A 840 -16.11 -5.76 -5.39
CA PRO A 840 -16.16 -7.10 -5.96
C PRO A 840 -17.39 -7.91 -5.51
N ASP A 841 -17.63 -9.04 -6.18
CA ASP A 841 -18.76 -9.94 -5.90
C ASP A 841 -20.14 -9.23 -5.89
N GLU A 842 -20.30 -8.16 -6.67
CA GLU A 842 -21.50 -7.30 -6.70
C GLU A 842 -21.85 -6.67 -5.34
N GLY A 843 -20.87 -6.66 -4.42
CA GLY A 843 -21.00 -6.24 -3.04
C GLY A 843 -21.46 -7.33 -2.07
N PHE A 844 -21.62 -8.59 -2.47
CA PHE A 844 -22.05 -9.65 -1.55
C PHE A 844 -20.90 -10.25 -0.72
N CYS A 845 -21.15 -10.50 0.57
CA CYS A 845 -20.25 -11.23 1.45
C CYS A 845 -20.98 -12.26 2.30
N ASP A 846 -20.66 -13.53 2.09
CA ASP A 846 -21.22 -14.64 2.85
C ASP A 846 -20.34 -15.00 4.06
N LEU A 847 -20.92 -14.93 5.26
CA LEU A 847 -20.29 -15.28 6.53
C LEU A 847 -19.89 -16.75 6.63
N LYS A 848 -20.41 -17.63 5.76
CA LYS A 848 -19.90 -19.01 5.62
C LYS A 848 -18.59 -19.09 4.86
N GLU A 849 -18.32 -18.13 3.98
CA GLU A 849 -17.15 -18.14 3.11
C GLU A 849 -15.98 -17.39 3.74
N ARG A 850 -16.23 -16.26 4.42
CA ARG A 850 -15.23 -15.44 5.13
C ARG A 850 -15.82 -14.59 6.25
N ALA A 851 -14.98 -13.87 6.99
CA ALA A 851 -15.39 -13.10 8.17
C ALA A 851 -16.09 -11.76 7.86
N CYS A 852 -15.93 -11.21 6.66
CA CYS A 852 -16.59 -9.96 6.22
C CYS A 852 -16.29 -8.74 7.10
N LYS A 853 -15.09 -8.66 7.70
CA LYS A 853 -14.64 -7.55 8.56
C LYS A 853 -14.03 -6.39 7.77
N LYS A 854 -13.72 -6.60 6.50
CA LYS A 854 -13.23 -5.58 5.57
C LYS A 854 -13.69 -5.87 4.15
N THR A 855 -13.62 -4.86 3.29
CA THR A 855 -13.88 -5.03 1.86
C THR A 855 -12.87 -4.32 0.97
N SER A 856 -12.52 -4.93 -0.15
CA SER A 856 -11.77 -4.27 -1.22
C SER A 856 -12.71 -3.34 -1.98
N VAL A 857 -12.22 -2.15 -2.30
CA VAL A 857 -12.89 -1.18 -3.15
C VAL A 857 -11.93 -0.78 -4.26
N PHE A 858 -12.39 -0.90 -5.51
CA PHE A 858 -11.60 -0.51 -6.66
C PHE A 858 -12.00 0.88 -7.12
N GLY A 859 -11.01 1.70 -7.47
CA GLY A 859 -11.23 3.06 -7.92
C GLY A 859 -10.15 3.58 -8.85
N ASP A 860 -10.53 4.56 -9.67
CA ASP A 860 -9.64 5.34 -10.53
C ASP A 860 -9.23 6.64 -9.82
N ASN A 861 -8.08 7.20 -10.20
CA ASN A 861 -7.49 8.40 -9.62
C ASN A 861 -7.31 8.31 -8.08
N LEU A 862 -6.83 7.18 -7.55
CA LEU A 862 -6.57 7.01 -6.12
C LEU A 862 -5.23 7.63 -5.71
N ILE A 863 -5.26 8.60 -4.80
CA ILE A 863 -4.08 9.36 -4.34
C ILE A 863 -3.71 8.87 -2.94
N PHE A 864 -2.78 7.93 -2.87
CA PHE A 864 -2.43 7.28 -1.60
C PHE A 864 -1.54 8.14 -0.70
N GLU A 865 -0.83 9.10 -1.28
CA GLU A 865 -0.04 10.11 -0.57
C GLU A 865 -0.94 10.93 0.39
N ASN A 866 -2.24 11.04 0.10
CA ASN A 866 -3.23 11.76 0.92
C ASN A 866 -4.05 10.87 1.87
N GLN A 867 -3.69 9.59 2.03
CA GLN A 867 -4.40 8.62 2.88
C GLN A 867 -5.90 8.48 2.55
N VAL A 868 -6.21 7.95 1.36
CA VAL A 868 -7.58 7.68 0.85
C VAL A 868 -8.55 7.26 1.97
N LYS A 869 -9.66 7.98 2.11
CA LYS A 869 -10.70 7.74 3.12
C LYS A 869 -11.82 6.90 2.54
N CYS A 870 -12.26 5.89 3.30
CA CYS A 870 -13.50 5.17 3.06
C CYS A 870 -14.60 5.77 3.95
N ASN A 871 -15.65 6.28 3.34
CA ASN A 871 -16.83 6.81 4.04
C ASN A 871 -17.91 5.74 4.04
N ILE A 872 -18.25 5.23 5.23
CA ILE A 872 -19.01 4.01 5.41
C ILE A 872 -20.29 4.32 6.18
N GLU A 873 -21.42 4.05 5.54
CA GLU A 873 -22.76 4.16 6.13
C GLU A 873 -23.33 2.75 6.38
N PRO A 874 -23.24 2.24 7.61
CA PRO A 874 -23.82 0.96 7.97
C PRO A 874 -25.35 1.02 8.07
N PHE A 875 -26.01 -0.07 7.70
CA PHE A 875 -27.43 -0.29 7.97
C PHE A 875 -27.75 -1.77 8.14
N GLU A 876 -28.78 -2.05 8.93
CA GLU A 876 -29.23 -3.41 9.21
C GLU A 876 -30.58 -3.69 8.53
N ILE A 877 -30.78 -4.93 8.10
CA ILE A 877 -31.99 -5.39 7.42
C ILE A 877 -32.70 -6.38 8.34
N ASN A 878 -33.95 -6.10 8.68
CA ASN A 878 -34.76 -7.00 9.51
C ASN A 878 -35.54 -8.04 8.68
N VAL A 879 -36.26 -8.94 9.34
CA VAL A 879 -37.10 -9.98 8.69
C VAL A 879 -38.16 -9.38 7.72
N ARG A 880 -38.63 -8.15 7.97
CA ARG A 880 -39.58 -7.43 7.09
C ARG A 880 -38.93 -6.74 5.90
N ASN A 881 -37.59 -6.75 5.82
CA ASN A 881 -36.81 -5.91 4.92
C ASN A 881 -36.89 -4.41 5.23
N ASP A 882 -37.22 -4.04 6.46
CA ASP A 882 -37.05 -2.65 6.91
C ASP A 882 -35.55 -2.38 7.08
N ILE A 883 -35.12 -1.20 6.64
CA ILE A 883 -33.74 -0.73 6.74
C ILE A 883 -33.59 0.10 8.02
N LEU A 884 -32.66 -0.30 8.87
CA LEU A 884 -32.30 0.38 10.11
C LEU A 884 -30.91 0.99 9.92
N SER A 885 -30.86 2.26 9.50
CA SER A 885 -29.60 2.99 9.31
C SER A 885 -28.89 3.24 10.64
N GLU A 886 -27.57 3.18 10.60
CA GLU A 886 -26.68 3.49 11.70
C GLU A 886 -25.85 4.75 11.38
N GLU A 887 -25.08 5.23 12.36
CA GLU A 887 -24.26 6.41 12.20
C GLU A 887 -23.12 6.15 11.19
N LYS A 888 -23.00 7.07 10.23
CA LYS A 888 -21.93 7.04 9.24
C LYS A 888 -20.59 7.33 9.89
N TYR A 889 -19.55 6.62 9.48
CA TYR A 889 -18.20 6.81 9.97
C TYR A 889 -17.19 6.79 8.83
N GLN A 890 -16.02 7.39 9.05
CA GLN A 890 -14.93 7.40 8.09
C GLN A 890 -13.73 6.62 8.64
N VAL A 891 -13.09 5.84 7.79
CA VAL A 891 -11.85 5.14 8.11
C VAL A 891 -10.82 5.40 7.04
N THR A 892 -9.54 5.37 7.43
CA THR A 892 -8.45 5.38 6.44
C THR A 892 -8.44 4.02 5.74
N GLY A 893 -8.55 4.05 4.41
CA GLY A 893 -8.41 2.86 3.58
C GLY A 893 -6.96 2.41 3.51
N VAL A 894 -6.74 1.10 3.46
CA VAL A 894 -5.41 0.50 3.37
C VAL A 894 -5.08 0.25 1.89
N PRO A 895 -4.10 0.95 1.28
CA PRO A 895 -3.73 0.75 -0.12
C PRO A 895 -3.33 -0.70 -0.37
N GLN A 896 -3.87 -1.31 -1.43
CA GLN A 896 -3.48 -2.67 -1.85
C GLN A 896 -2.71 -2.65 -3.18
N THR A 897 -3.17 -1.83 -4.13
CA THR A 897 -2.53 -1.51 -5.41
C THR A 897 -2.85 -0.06 -5.75
N PHE A 898 -2.33 0.48 -6.86
CA PHE A 898 -2.68 1.84 -7.26
C PHE A 898 -4.16 2.03 -7.67
N MET A 899 -4.93 0.96 -7.85
CA MET A 899 -6.37 0.98 -8.16
C MET A 899 -7.25 0.34 -7.08
N GLU A 900 -6.68 -0.08 -5.95
CA GLU A 900 -7.42 -0.82 -4.93
C GLU A 900 -7.10 -0.31 -3.52
N VAL A 901 -8.16 -0.10 -2.75
CA VAL A 901 -8.10 0.23 -1.34
C VAL A 901 -8.94 -0.75 -0.52
N SER A 902 -8.39 -1.27 0.57
CA SER A 902 -9.10 -2.11 1.52
C SER A 902 -9.72 -1.25 2.62
N CYS A 903 -11.05 -1.25 2.73
CA CYS A 903 -11.81 -0.52 3.75
C CYS A 903 -12.16 -1.41 4.95
N PRO A 904 -11.64 -1.14 6.17
CA PRO A 904 -12.05 -1.83 7.39
C PRO A 904 -13.50 -1.53 7.79
N LEU A 905 -14.23 -2.53 8.27
CA LEU A 905 -15.62 -2.39 8.72
C LEU A 905 -15.71 -2.52 10.25
N GLU A 906 -16.52 -1.67 10.89
CA GLU A 906 -16.75 -1.75 12.32
C GLU A 906 -17.67 -2.94 12.68
N PRO A 907 -17.38 -3.64 13.80
CA PRO A 907 -18.21 -4.73 14.29
C PRO A 907 -19.56 -4.21 14.82
N SER A 908 -20.63 -4.99 14.63
CA SER A 908 -21.96 -4.64 15.14
C SER A 908 -21.98 -4.51 16.67
N LYS A 909 -22.67 -3.48 17.16
CA LYS A 909 -22.94 -3.28 18.60
C LYS A 909 -23.94 -4.35 19.04
N LYS A 910 -23.54 -5.24 19.96
CA LYS A 910 -24.44 -6.25 20.54
C LYS A 910 -25.66 -5.57 21.17
N ARG A 911 -26.86 -5.91 20.73
CA ARG A 911 -28.11 -5.44 21.34
C ARG A 911 -28.44 -6.31 22.57
N SER A 912 -29.12 -5.72 23.55
CA SER A 912 -29.61 -6.45 24.72
C SER A 912 -30.73 -7.39 24.31
N ILE A 913 -30.61 -8.67 24.65
CA ILE A 913 -31.59 -9.71 24.34
C ILE A 913 -32.79 -9.56 25.29
N ASP A 914 -33.80 -8.79 24.89
CA ASP A 914 -35.12 -8.86 25.49
C ASP A 914 -35.89 -9.99 24.78
N GLY A 915 -36.00 -11.14 25.44
CA GLY A 915 -36.50 -12.42 24.90
C GLY A 915 -37.97 -12.43 24.46
N GLY A 916 -38.32 -11.68 23.42
CA GLY A 916 -39.57 -11.74 22.69
C GLY A 916 -39.31 -11.87 21.20
N ALA A 917 -39.81 -12.94 20.58
CA ALA A 917 -39.80 -13.09 19.12
C ALA A 917 -40.59 -11.95 18.45
N ASP A 918 -40.22 -11.56 17.22
CA ASP A 918 -40.90 -12.09 16.01
C ASP A 918 -40.99 -11.14 14.81
N ILE A 919 -40.32 -9.98 14.74
CA ILE A 919 -40.43 -9.12 13.54
C ILE A 919 -39.29 -8.12 13.28
N ASN A 920 -38.55 -7.73 14.32
CA ASN A 920 -37.46 -6.75 14.23
C ASN A 920 -36.07 -7.39 14.26
N ASP A 921 -35.98 -8.73 14.22
CA ASP A 921 -34.70 -9.44 14.22
C ASP A 921 -33.90 -9.11 12.97
N ILE A 922 -32.62 -8.82 13.17
CA ILE A 922 -31.68 -8.51 12.10
C ILE A 922 -31.29 -9.80 11.39
N ILE A 923 -31.38 -9.79 10.06
CA ILE A 923 -31.09 -10.95 9.21
C ILE A 923 -29.90 -10.74 8.28
N ALA A 924 -29.54 -9.48 8.00
CA ALA A 924 -28.38 -9.11 7.21
C ALA A 924 -27.93 -7.70 7.59
N ARG A 925 -26.67 -7.37 7.28
CA ARG A 925 -26.08 -6.04 7.50
C ARG A 925 -25.43 -5.57 6.23
N ALA A 926 -25.57 -4.30 5.89
CA ALA A 926 -24.96 -3.72 4.72
C ALA A 926 -24.27 -2.40 5.04
N TYR A 927 -23.43 -1.97 4.10
CA TYR A 927 -22.57 -0.80 4.22
C TYR A 927 -22.55 -0.09 2.88
N ASN A 928 -23.05 1.15 2.81
CA ASN A 928 -22.78 2.00 1.66
C ASN A 928 -21.39 2.60 1.83
N ILE A 929 -20.53 2.43 0.83
CA ILE A 929 -19.13 2.82 0.89
C ILE A 929 -18.85 3.77 -0.27
N SER A 930 -18.17 4.87 0.01
CA SER A 930 -17.60 5.76 -1.00
C SER A 930 -16.15 6.12 -0.66
N LEU A 931 -15.37 6.50 -1.67
CA LEU A 931 -13.95 6.80 -1.55
C LEU A 931 -13.69 8.29 -1.69
N SER A 932 -12.66 8.80 -1.01
CA SER A 932 -12.20 10.17 -1.16
C SER A 932 -10.69 10.28 -1.00
N ASN A 933 -10.05 11.08 -1.85
CA ASN A 933 -8.63 11.41 -1.76
C ASN A 933 -8.36 12.52 -0.75
N ASP A 934 -9.36 13.33 -0.41
CA ASP A 934 -9.22 14.53 0.44
C ASP A 934 -10.07 14.47 1.72
N GLY A 935 -10.79 13.37 1.93
CA GLY A 935 -11.73 13.18 3.04
C GLY A 935 -13.07 13.91 2.88
N LEU A 936 -13.34 14.50 1.70
CA LEU A 936 -14.48 15.39 1.47
C LEU A 936 -15.29 15.09 0.24
N ASN A 937 -14.58 15.07 -0.89
CA ASN A 937 -15.18 14.88 -2.18
C ASN A 937 -15.19 13.37 -2.35
N PHE A 938 -16.35 12.80 -2.05
CA PHE A 938 -16.56 11.38 -2.15
C PHE A 938 -17.04 11.01 -3.53
N SER A 939 -16.58 9.85 -3.99
CA SER A 939 -17.13 9.16 -5.14
C SER A 939 -18.63 8.87 -4.95
N GLU A 940 -19.28 8.41 -6.02
CA GLU A 940 -20.54 7.68 -5.86
C GLU A 940 -20.35 6.48 -4.93
N GLU A 941 -21.40 6.13 -4.18
CA GLU A 941 -21.37 5.02 -3.24
C GLU A 941 -21.80 3.69 -3.88
N ASP A 942 -21.21 2.60 -3.40
CA ASP A 942 -21.66 1.24 -3.70
C ASP A 942 -21.88 0.47 -2.40
N THR A 943 -22.80 -0.49 -2.44
CA THR A 943 -23.28 -1.20 -1.25
C THR A 943 -22.63 -2.56 -1.10
N PHE A 944 -22.00 -2.79 0.05
CA PHE A 944 -21.48 -4.07 0.52
C PHE A 944 -22.46 -4.73 1.51
N LEU A 945 -22.98 -5.91 1.19
CA LEU A 945 -23.97 -6.68 1.95
C LEU A 945 -23.35 -7.93 2.57
N VAL A 946 -23.37 -7.99 3.90
CA VAL A 946 -22.95 -9.12 4.73
C VAL A 946 -24.17 -9.94 5.15
N TYR A 947 -24.14 -11.24 4.87
CA TYR A 947 -25.21 -12.18 5.21
C TYR A 947 -24.67 -13.59 5.47
N ASP A 948 -25.46 -14.46 6.07
CA ASP A 948 -25.14 -15.89 6.19
C ASP A 948 -26.06 -16.71 5.27
N SER A 949 -25.48 -17.36 4.25
CA SER A 949 -26.25 -18.17 3.30
C SER A 949 -26.86 -19.47 3.87
N ALA A 950 -26.48 -19.91 5.10
CA ALA A 950 -27.29 -20.89 5.85
C ALA A 950 -28.63 -20.34 6.29
N CYS A 951 -28.69 -19.04 6.54
CA CYS A 951 -29.76 -18.45 7.31
C CYS A 951 -30.73 -17.71 6.38
N VAL A 952 -30.19 -16.99 5.39
CA VAL A 952 -30.96 -16.11 4.51
C VAL A 952 -30.50 -16.19 3.05
N THR A 953 -31.39 -15.79 2.14
CA THR A 953 -31.08 -15.56 0.73
C THR A 953 -31.33 -14.10 0.42
N CYS A 954 -30.33 -13.40 -0.12
CA CYS A 954 -30.41 -11.98 -0.46
C CYS A 954 -30.26 -11.74 -1.96
N SER A 955 -30.87 -10.66 -2.46
CA SER A 955 -30.76 -10.18 -3.84
C SER A 955 -30.63 -8.66 -3.88
N LYS A 956 -29.86 -8.13 -4.84
CA LYS A 956 -29.67 -6.69 -5.09
C LYS A 956 -30.16 -6.39 -6.51
N THR A 957 -31.23 -5.60 -6.66
CA THR A 957 -31.80 -5.24 -7.97
C THR A 957 -31.87 -3.72 -8.07
N SER A 958 -31.08 -3.13 -8.96
CA SER A 958 -31.02 -1.67 -9.16
C SER A 958 -30.82 -0.88 -7.85
N GLY A 959 -29.95 -1.38 -6.96
CA GLY A 959 -29.67 -0.76 -5.66
C GLY A 959 -30.62 -1.16 -4.53
N ALA A 960 -31.79 -1.74 -4.81
CA ALA A 960 -32.68 -2.25 -3.78
C ALA A 960 -32.23 -3.63 -3.28
N ILE A 961 -32.07 -3.76 -1.96
CA ILE A 961 -31.69 -5.02 -1.31
C ILE A 961 -32.91 -5.69 -0.73
N ARG A 962 -33.03 -7.00 -0.97
CA ARG A 962 -34.07 -7.85 -0.37
C ARG A 962 -33.46 -9.14 0.14
N CYS A 963 -33.69 -9.45 1.41
CA CYS A 963 -33.27 -10.66 2.09
C CYS A 963 -34.48 -11.45 2.62
N LEU A 964 -34.45 -12.76 2.44
CA LEU A 964 -35.50 -13.68 2.87
C LEU A 964 -34.90 -14.75 3.79
N LYS A 965 -35.49 -14.90 4.98
CA LYS A 965 -35.13 -15.98 5.92
C LYS A 965 -35.46 -17.35 5.33
N GLN A 966 -34.56 -18.31 5.46
CA GLN A 966 -34.84 -19.71 5.12
C GLN A 966 -35.91 -20.33 6.05
N SER A 967 -36.69 -21.27 5.53
CA SER A 967 -37.75 -21.93 6.29
C SER A 967 -37.18 -22.84 7.40
N GLY A 968 -37.94 -23.01 8.49
CA GLY A 968 -37.55 -23.90 9.59
C GLY A 968 -36.44 -23.40 10.53
N LEU A 969 -35.96 -22.15 10.37
CA LEU A 969 -34.91 -21.56 11.23
C LEU A 969 -35.44 -20.41 12.12
N CYS A 970 -34.96 -20.36 13.36
CA CYS A 970 -35.13 -19.20 14.25
C CYS A 970 -33.94 -18.24 14.08
N MET A 971 -34.16 -16.93 14.24
CA MET A 971 -33.11 -15.90 14.14
C MET A 971 -32.97 -15.16 15.46
N THR A 972 -31.76 -14.71 15.79
CA THR A 972 -31.51 -13.68 16.80
C THR A 972 -30.15 -13.03 16.52
N ASP A 973 -30.04 -11.70 16.61
CA ASP A 973 -28.78 -10.95 16.42
C ASP A 973 -27.93 -11.40 15.20
N GLY A 974 -28.57 -11.68 14.07
CA GLY A 974 -27.89 -12.13 12.84
C GLY A 974 -27.43 -13.59 12.81
N GLU A 975 -27.66 -14.38 13.88
CA GLU A 975 -27.38 -15.82 13.93
C GLU A 975 -28.67 -16.65 13.77
N CYS A 976 -28.59 -17.76 13.01
CA CYS A 976 -29.70 -18.71 12.86
C CYS A 976 -29.54 -20.01 13.66
N TYR A 977 -30.68 -20.53 14.08
CA TYR A 977 -30.82 -21.67 14.97
C TYR A 977 -31.76 -22.70 14.37
N GLY A 978 -31.33 -23.96 14.37
CA GLY A 978 -32.11 -25.07 13.85
C GLY A 978 -33.16 -25.57 14.84
N PRO A 979 -34.07 -26.46 14.40
CA PRO A 979 -35.08 -27.05 15.27
C PRO A 979 -34.43 -27.79 16.46
N GLY A 980 -34.80 -27.42 17.68
CA GLY A 980 -34.25 -27.97 18.92
C GLY A 980 -33.03 -27.23 19.48
N ASP A 981 -32.45 -26.28 18.76
CA ASP A 981 -31.39 -25.43 19.30
C ASP A 981 -31.93 -24.51 20.40
N THR A 982 -31.12 -24.23 21.43
CA THR A 982 -31.53 -23.43 22.59
C THR A 982 -30.74 -22.12 22.71
N LEU A 983 -31.43 -21.02 23.03
CA LEU A 983 -30.86 -19.72 23.37
C LEU A 983 -31.38 -19.28 24.74
N GLY A 984 -30.51 -19.24 25.75
CA GLY A 984 -30.94 -19.06 27.13
C GLY A 984 -31.90 -20.18 27.53
N CYS A 985 -33.12 -19.83 27.95
CA CYS A 985 -34.16 -20.81 28.28
C CYS A 985 -35.11 -21.11 27.10
N TYR A 986 -34.95 -20.45 25.95
CA TYR A 986 -35.81 -20.63 24.76
C TYR A 986 -35.26 -21.73 23.85
N THR A 987 -36.17 -22.46 23.17
CA THR A 987 -35.86 -23.51 22.21
C THR A 987 -36.49 -23.17 20.87
N CYS A 988 -35.75 -23.34 19.77
CA CYS A 988 -36.29 -23.11 18.43
C CYS A 988 -37.20 -24.27 18.03
N ALA A 989 -38.47 -23.99 17.71
CA ALA A 989 -39.45 -25.01 17.34
C ALA A 989 -40.10 -24.70 15.99
N VAL A 990 -40.34 -25.75 15.19
CA VAL A 990 -40.98 -25.64 13.88
C VAL A 990 -42.48 -25.91 14.02
N SER A 991 -43.31 -24.99 13.55
CA SER A 991 -44.75 -25.19 13.46
C SER A 991 -45.12 -26.05 12.24
N GLY A 992 -46.32 -26.64 12.24
CA GLY A 992 -46.80 -27.49 11.14
C GLY A 992 -46.87 -26.82 9.75
N ALA A 993 -46.68 -25.50 9.66
CA ALA A 993 -46.63 -24.74 8.41
C ALA A 993 -45.20 -24.47 7.90
N GLY A 994 -44.16 -25.00 8.56
CA GLY A 994 -42.75 -24.81 8.17
C GLY A 994 -42.10 -23.51 8.66
N SER A 995 -42.81 -22.68 9.42
CA SER A 995 -42.24 -21.52 10.12
C SER A 995 -41.67 -21.94 11.49
N ALA A 996 -40.47 -21.46 11.81
CA ALA A 996 -39.83 -21.71 13.11
C ALA A 996 -39.86 -20.46 13.98
N VAL A 997 -40.18 -20.66 15.26
CA VAL A 997 -40.36 -19.61 16.27
C VAL A 997 -39.69 -20.04 17.58
N TRP A 998 -39.13 -19.09 18.32
CA TRP A 998 -38.60 -19.33 19.66
C TRP A 998 -39.73 -19.68 20.64
N GLN A 999 -39.65 -20.85 21.26
CA GLN A 999 -40.57 -21.30 22.29
C GLN A 999 -39.88 -21.29 23.66
N PRO A 1000 -40.50 -20.72 24.71
CA PRO A 1000 -39.95 -20.77 26.05
C PRO A 1000 -39.91 -22.22 26.57
N GLY A 1001 -38.77 -22.64 27.13
CA GLY A 1001 -38.61 -23.93 27.81
C GLY A 1001 -39.24 -23.96 29.21
N PRO A 1002 -39.27 -25.12 29.87
CA PRO A 1002 -39.96 -25.32 31.17
C PRO A 1002 -39.48 -24.40 32.30
N ASP A 1003 -38.22 -23.95 32.26
CA ASP A 1003 -37.62 -23.05 33.25
C ASP A 1003 -37.69 -21.56 32.88
N CYS A 1004 -38.20 -21.19 31.70
CA CYS A 1004 -38.41 -19.78 31.32
C CYS A 1004 -39.52 -19.09 32.15
N SER A 1005 -40.32 -19.85 32.90
CA SER A 1005 -41.48 -19.35 33.65
C SER A 1005 -41.21 -19.10 35.13
N LYS A 1006 -39.95 -19.17 35.60
CA LYS A 1006 -39.65 -18.72 36.97
C LYS A 1006 -39.43 -17.21 36.94
N PRO A 1007 -40.24 -16.40 37.65
CA PRO A 1007 -39.82 -15.04 37.94
C PRO A 1007 -38.54 -15.17 38.76
N SER A 1008 -37.39 -14.74 38.22
CA SER A 1008 -36.29 -14.37 39.08
C SER A 1008 -36.84 -13.29 40.01
N ASN A 1009 -36.68 -13.49 41.32
CA ASN A 1009 -37.10 -12.56 42.37
C ASN A 1009 -36.25 -11.27 42.39
N ASP A 1010 -35.81 -10.80 41.22
CA ASP A 1010 -35.16 -9.53 41.00
C ASP A 1010 -35.85 -8.84 39.82
N ARG A 1011 -36.96 -8.16 40.11
CA ARG A 1011 -37.48 -7.05 39.29
C ARG A 1011 -37.57 -5.80 40.18
N PRO A 1012 -37.04 -4.64 39.78
CA PRO A 1012 -37.54 -3.37 40.27
C PRO A 1012 -38.92 -3.14 39.63
N ASN A 1013 -39.92 -2.91 40.48
CA ASN A 1013 -41.33 -2.64 40.19
C ASN A 1013 -41.63 -1.91 38.87
N SER A 1014 -42.38 -2.57 37.99
CA SER A 1014 -43.24 -1.90 36.99
C SER A 1014 -44.70 -2.03 37.45
N GLY A 1015 -45.21 -1.02 38.15
CA GLY A 1015 -46.64 -0.90 38.46
C GLY A 1015 -47.37 -0.29 37.27
N GLY A 1016 -48.22 -1.07 36.60
CA GLY A 1016 -49.29 -0.56 35.75
C GLY A 1016 -50.61 -0.75 36.49
N GLU A 1017 -51.28 0.34 36.86
CA GLU A 1017 -52.69 0.33 37.23
C GLU A 1017 -53.52 0.83 36.04
N GLN A 1018 -54.50 0.02 35.65
CA GLN A 1018 -55.54 0.34 34.68
C GLN A 1018 -56.49 1.39 35.23
N ILE A 1019 -56.90 2.28 34.33
CA ILE A 1019 -57.90 3.32 34.47
C ILE A 1019 -59.28 2.71 34.79
N THR A 1020 -59.91 3.13 35.89
CA THR A 1020 -61.36 3.41 35.96
C THR A 1020 -61.67 4.42 37.06
N ALA A 1021 -62.40 5.48 36.68
CA ALA A 1021 -63.29 6.32 37.49
C ALA A 1021 -62.68 7.12 38.67
N GLU A 1022 -62.44 8.42 38.47
CA GLU A 1022 -63.38 9.49 38.84
C GLU A 1022 -62.78 10.86 38.53
N TYR A 1023 -63.55 11.67 37.81
CA TYR A 1023 -63.30 13.08 37.56
C TYR A 1023 -63.41 13.88 38.86
N THR A 1024 -62.72 15.03 38.88
CA THR A 1024 -62.79 16.18 39.82
C THR A 1024 -61.67 16.28 40.85
N VAL A 1025 -61.27 17.54 41.12
CA VAL A 1025 -60.32 18.05 42.15
C VAL A 1025 -58.99 18.67 41.65
N LEU A 1026 -58.54 18.48 40.39
CA LEU A 1026 -57.36 19.20 39.87
C LEU A 1026 -57.65 20.44 38.99
N LEU A 1027 -58.74 21.16 39.29
CA LEU A 1027 -58.99 22.52 38.77
C LEU A 1027 -58.82 23.61 39.85
N ALA A 1028 -58.32 23.27 41.04
CA ALA A 1028 -58.23 24.20 42.18
C ALA A 1028 -56.82 24.73 42.50
N PHE A 1029 -55.76 24.25 41.84
CA PHE A 1029 -54.37 24.70 42.14
C PHE A 1029 -53.71 25.58 41.08
N LEU A 1030 -54.36 25.81 39.92
CA LEU A 1030 -53.85 26.70 38.87
C LEU A 1030 -54.26 28.19 39.03
N ALA A 1031 -54.91 28.55 40.15
CA ALA A 1031 -55.35 29.93 40.42
C ALA A 1031 -54.50 30.68 41.47
N VAL A 1032 -53.38 30.13 41.96
CA VAL A 1032 -52.56 30.76 43.03
C VAL A 1032 -51.10 31.04 42.62
N ALA A 1033 -50.65 30.65 41.42
CA ALA A 1033 -49.25 30.85 40.99
C ALA A 1033 -49.04 31.99 39.96
N PHE A 1034 -50.09 32.74 39.59
CA PHE A 1034 -49.96 34.03 38.91
C PHE A 1034 -50.53 35.11 39.82
N GLY A 1035 -49.68 35.67 40.68
CA GLY A 1035 -50.07 36.70 41.64
C GLY A 1035 -48.95 37.12 42.58
N LEU A 1036 -47.81 37.57 42.03
CA LEU A 1036 -47.02 38.74 42.46
C LEU A 1036 -45.73 38.83 41.63
#